data_AF-A0AAN7Z3W2-F1
#
_entry.id   AF-A0AAN7Z3W2-F1
#
_cell.length_a   1.000
_cell.length_b   1.000
_cell.length_c   1.000
_cell.angle_alpha   90.00
_cell.angle_beta   90.00
_cell.angle_gamma   90.00
#
_symmetry.space_group_name_H-M   'P 1'
#
loop_
_entity.id
_entity.type
_entity.pdbx_description
1 polymer ?
#
loop_
_entity_poly.entity_id
_entity_poly.type
_entity_poly.pdbx_seq_one_letter_code
_entity_poly.pdbx_strand_id
1 'polypeptide(L)'
;MDTPADRRINVELKRRFVLCLREVTFMGLYGKGTSVTSMYFGALQNLTFLEPDLILPGALQRFYPSLQGLVEVHRTTSSLIGLQMIANVMAREKGWRCHITALLALALPGIDANDLNKTQYTLNFIQTVAYSIPFVNLAKENSKIHDTSLAMQWVQGEMDRMEAGGQDVQIDYKNELSDEDEIDIARSSTAGFGEFVITLLGKVFTLLENLPDSSQVRSGSPEDNIINTLPAALTPMFASLSPELFDMALEKLATFVSSHVVHQARDAMAWICNALCKVNPEKTLKVFIPMLIVNIRHEIDSNGAASDRSSGTEILPRDRALVWHISILSMCAVHVGSEVLNYKKDLFDIAEYMQENCRGLPAIHISNFIHHLLLNLTHTYPIDTALYEPEVIQRGLDVNDWGQTTKPADLTIRWHRPVMEEIQFAIELFESQTGSAMRRLEALMSDKPPVSRGGKNKEWSDETSRQLSQLRLVISGIATLFDPKRASGEVNGHVNGFTNGDSNDLIMQDDDDDPESNDPLAEAGEDDETKPQFNYQAGYLLTPGTPLYNHLHSLRDDIGKLLSRTHSWLNTHQEDDVACFTALYSAYRTWITDVGFERSAHPLDRLIRLYKSDIAPFKISGLRKHYPRPLLIKRADGYQQQRVKHNSTVRRKSELDKKLLLDLAESSVSSYADVRRIAQGAQDASVKALIGGRPLVIPVILERFRKALDENDHDRIKGAMYTLLFTSLLKTSIRDWRFAPDLMRLYIKTAGVDKTSIQILEPQPCIHSLNSANALS
;
A
#
# COMPACT_ATOMS: atom_id res chain seq x y z
N MET A 1 -29.29 -2.50 -28.68
CA MET A 1 -30.14 -1.70 -29.58
C MET A 1 -29.27 -0.62 -30.16
N ASP A 2 -29.18 -0.54 -31.48
CA ASP A 2 -28.38 0.50 -32.14
C ASP A 2 -29.20 1.78 -32.29
N THR A 3 -28.61 2.92 -31.90
CA THR A 3 -29.24 4.22 -32.04
C THR A 3 -29.43 4.57 -33.53
N PRO A 4 -30.67 4.94 -33.96
CA PRO A 4 -30.95 5.35 -35.34
C PRO A 4 -30.02 6.46 -35.83
N ALA A 5 -29.63 6.44 -37.11
CA ALA A 5 -28.62 7.34 -37.66
C ALA A 5 -28.98 8.83 -37.52
N ASP A 6 -30.25 9.17 -37.68
CA ASP A 6 -30.81 10.52 -37.52
C ASP A 6 -30.85 10.99 -36.05
N ARG A 7 -30.71 10.07 -35.09
CA ARG A 7 -30.69 10.35 -33.65
C ARG A 7 -29.29 10.26 -33.04
N ARG A 8 -28.26 9.99 -33.85
CA ARG A 8 -26.87 10.01 -33.40
C ARG A 8 -26.40 11.45 -33.21
N ILE A 9 -25.46 11.64 -32.28
CA ILE A 9 -24.82 12.93 -32.07
C ILE A 9 -23.95 13.22 -33.30
N ASN A 10 -24.27 14.28 -34.04
CA ASN A 10 -23.49 14.75 -35.19
C ASN A 10 -22.48 15.82 -34.78
N VAL A 11 -21.60 16.22 -35.70
CA VAL A 11 -20.52 17.19 -35.45
C VAL A 11 -21.07 18.55 -35.01
N GLU A 12 -22.11 19.04 -35.67
CA GLU A 12 -22.72 20.34 -35.36
C GLU A 12 -23.33 20.36 -33.95
N LEU A 13 -24.10 19.33 -33.60
CA LEU A 13 -24.70 19.19 -32.27
C LEU A 13 -23.63 19.08 -31.18
N LYS A 14 -22.56 18.30 -31.43
CA LYS A 14 -21.43 18.17 -30.52
C LYS A 14 -20.76 19.52 -30.27
N ARG A 15 -20.48 20.29 -31.33
CA ARG A 15 -19.92 21.65 -31.21
C ARG A 15 -20.83 22.59 -30.45
N ARG A 16 -22.13 22.62 -30.76
CA ARG A 16 -23.12 23.44 -30.04
C ARG A 16 -23.21 23.10 -28.56
N PHE A 17 -23.15 21.81 -28.23
CA PHE A 17 -23.14 21.32 -26.86
C PHE A 17 -21.88 21.77 -26.10
N VAL A 18 -20.71 21.68 -26.72
CA VAL A 18 -19.47 22.13 -26.08
C VAL A 18 -19.48 23.64 -25.86
N LEU A 19 -19.89 24.42 -26.87
CA LEU A 19 -19.97 25.88 -26.76
C LEU A 19 -20.95 26.37 -25.68
N CYS A 20 -22.09 25.70 -25.50
CA CYS A 20 -23.06 26.13 -24.48
C CYS A 20 -22.58 25.89 -23.04
N LEU A 21 -21.69 24.92 -22.82
CA LEU A 21 -21.14 24.60 -21.50
C LEU A 21 -19.76 25.22 -21.24
N ARG A 22 -19.07 25.70 -22.28
CA ARG A 22 -17.69 26.19 -22.20
C ARG A 22 -17.51 27.29 -21.16
N GLU A 23 -18.28 28.38 -21.27
CA GLU A 23 -18.10 29.55 -20.38
C GLU A 23 -18.46 29.23 -18.94
N VAL A 24 -19.53 28.46 -18.72
CA VAL A 24 -19.95 28.02 -17.37
C VAL A 24 -18.88 27.11 -16.76
N THR A 25 -18.27 26.24 -17.57
CA THR A 25 -17.18 25.37 -17.12
C THR A 25 -15.98 26.20 -16.69
N PHE A 26 -15.52 27.14 -17.52
CA PHE A 26 -14.39 28.01 -17.18
C PHE A 26 -14.65 28.88 -15.95
N MET A 27 -15.86 29.42 -15.80
CA MET A 27 -16.26 30.15 -14.60
C MET A 27 -16.21 29.24 -13.36
N GLY A 28 -16.68 28.00 -13.49
CA GLY A 28 -16.74 27.02 -12.41
C GLY A 28 -15.38 26.51 -11.92
N LEU A 29 -14.34 26.54 -12.76
CA LEU A 29 -12.97 26.12 -12.38
C LEU A 29 -12.42 26.93 -11.20
N TYR A 30 -12.83 28.20 -11.07
CA TYR A 30 -12.38 29.12 -10.03
C TYR A 30 -13.39 29.26 -8.87
N GLY A 31 -14.32 28.30 -8.75
CA GLY A 31 -15.26 28.24 -7.64
C GLY A 31 -14.57 28.07 -6.29
N LYS A 32 -15.24 28.50 -5.20
CA LYS A 32 -14.68 28.40 -3.84
C LYS A 32 -14.86 27.02 -3.19
N GLY A 33 -15.82 26.22 -3.65
CA GLY A 33 -16.14 24.92 -3.06
C GLY A 33 -15.40 23.77 -3.75
N THR A 34 -14.57 23.03 -3.02
CA THR A 34 -13.75 21.91 -3.54
C THR A 34 -14.56 20.80 -4.22
N SER A 35 -15.73 20.46 -3.66
CA SER A 35 -16.60 19.44 -4.27
C SER A 35 -17.19 19.92 -5.60
N VAL A 36 -17.54 21.20 -5.69
CA VAL A 36 -18.13 21.80 -6.89
C VAL A 36 -17.06 21.97 -7.97
N THR A 37 -15.88 22.48 -7.62
CA THR A 37 -14.77 22.63 -8.57
C THR A 37 -14.33 21.30 -9.15
N SER A 38 -14.30 20.23 -8.33
CA SER A 38 -14.02 18.87 -8.82
C SER A 38 -14.95 18.42 -9.94
N MET A 39 -16.25 18.76 -9.87
CA MET A 39 -17.20 18.47 -10.95
C MET A 39 -16.90 19.28 -12.21
N TYR A 40 -16.51 20.55 -12.08
CA TYR A 40 -16.12 21.40 -13.21
C TYR A 40 -14.81 20.95 -13.86
N PHE A 41 -13.84 20.44 -13.10
CA PHE A 41 -12.63 19.81 -13.66
C PHE A 41 -12.96 18.53 -14.43
N GLY A 42 -13.90 17.73 -13.93
CA GLY A 42 -14.45 16.59 -14.68
C GLY A 42 -15.18 17.04 -15.96
N ALA A 43 -15.92 18.15 -15.92
CA ALA A 43 -16.56 18.72 -17.10
C ALA A 43 -15.51 19.19 -18.11
N LEU A 44 -14.47 19.93 -17.68
CA LEU A 44 -13.35 20.37 -18.51
C LEU A 44 -12.72 19.19 -19.25
N GLN A 45 -12.38 18.12 -18.53
CA GLN A 45 -11.82 16.90 -19.13
C GLN A 45 -12.70 16.33 -20.25
N ASN A 46 -14.01 16.16 -19.98
CA ASN A 46 -14.94 15.57 -20.93
C ASN A 46 -15.19 16.49 -22.14
N LEU A 47 -15.29 17.81 -21.93
CA LEU A 47 -15.46 18.79 -23.00
C LEU A 47 -14.21 18.87 -23.89
N THR A 48 -13.02 18.89 -23.28
CA THR A 48 -11.75 18.84 -24.01
C THR A 48 -11.63 17.56 -24.83
N PHE A 49 -12.08 16.41 -24.32
CA PHE A 49 -12.09 15.17 -25.09
C PHE A 49 -13.07 15.22 -26.29
N LEU A 50 -14.19 15.95 -26.18
CA LEU A 50 -15.20 16.02 -27.25
C LEU A 50 -14.80 16.97 -28.38
N GLU A 51 -14.33 18.17 -28.06
CA GLU A 51 -13.88 19.21 -29.00
C GLU A 51 -12.66 19.95 -28.42
N PRO A 52 -11.45 19.39 -28.57
CA PRO A 52 -10.21 19.98 -28.05
C PRO A 52 -9.99 21.41 -28.55
N ASP A 53 -10.20 21.64 -29.85
CA ASP A 53 -9.97 22.93 -30.52
C ASP A 53 -10.89 24.05 -30.02
N LEU A 54 -11.99 23.73 -29.33
CA LEU A 54 -12.90 24.72 -28.74
C LEU A 54 -12.58 25.05 -27.27
N ILE A 55 -11.87 24.17 -26.58
CA ILE A 55 -11.63 24.25 -25.13
C ILE A 55 -10.17 24.60 -24.82
N LEU A 56 -9.21 23.95 -25.50
CA LEU A 56 -7.78 24.13 -25.24
C LEU A 56 -7.29 25.58 -25.42
N PRO A 57 -7.72 26.36 -26.45
CA PRO A 57 -7.30 27.76 -26.57
C PRO A 57 -7.69 28.58 -25.33
N GLY A 58 -8.96 28.50 -24.92
CA GLY A 58 -9.47 29.22 -23.76
C GLY A 58 -8.87 28.73 -22.43
N ALA A 59 -8.55 27.45 -22.32
CA ALA A 59 -7.88 26.89 -21.15
C ALA A 59 -6.45 27.41 -21.04
N LEU A 60 -5.63 27.29 -22.10
CA LEU A 60 -4.23 27.71 -22.09
C LEU A 60 -4.07 29.23 -21.95
N GLN A 61 -4.96 30.01 -22.57
CA GLN A 61 -5.06 31.47 -22.40
C GLN A 61 -5.24 31.88 -20.94
N ARG A 62 -5.86 31.03 -20.09
CA ARG A 62 -6.00 31.26 -18.65
C ARG A 62 -4.86 30.65 -17.84
N PHE A 63 -4.33 29.52 -18.27
CA PHE A 63 -3.36 28.74 -17.50
C PHE A 63 -1.94 29.32 -17.59
N TYR A 64 -1.49 29.75 -18.77
CA TYR A 64 -0.15 30.34 -18.95
C TYR A 64 0.10 31.54 -18.01
N PRO A 65 -0.75 32.60 -18.00
CA PRO A 65 -0.54 33.73 -17.11
C PRO A 65 -0.57 33.34 -15.63
N SER A 66 -1.36 32.34 -15.25
CA SER A 66 -1.47 31.90 -13.85
C SER A 66 -0.26 31.13 -13.34
N LEU A 67 0.52 30.50 -14.24
CA LEU A 67 1.77 29.83 -13.89
C LEU A 67 2.93 30.82 -13.80
N GLN A 68 2.91 31.89 -14.59
CA GLN A 68 3.91 32.96 -14.55
C GLN A 68 3.65 33.98 -13.43
N GLY A 69 2.37 34.21 -13.10
CA GLY A 69 1.96 35.15 -12.07
C GLY A 69 2.25 34.64 -10.65
N LEU A 70 2.82 35.52 -9.81
CA LEU A 70 3.15 35.20 -8.41
C LEU A 70 2.07 35.63 -7.40
N VAL A 71 1.06 36.39 -7.82
CA VAL A 71 0.11 37.05 -6.91
C VAL A 71 -1.17 36.23 -6.70
N GLU A 72 -1.63 35.51 -7.72
CA GLU A 72 -2.96 34.86 -7.72
C GLU A 72 -2.86 33.34 -7.47
N VAL A 73 -2.41 32.95 -6.28
CA VAL A 73 -2.12 31.54 -5.89
C VAL A 73 -3.28 30.57 -6.16
N HIS A 74 -4.52 31.01 -5.91
CA HIS A 74 -5.73 30.21 -6.17
C HIS A 74 -5.94 29.91 -7.65
N ARG A 75 -5.57 30.84 -8.54
CA ARG A 75 -5.65 30.62 -9.99
C ARG A 75 -4.59 29.62 -10.43
N THR A 76 -3.36 29.74 -9.95
CA THR A 76 -2.29 28.78 -10.24
C THR A 76 -2.69 27.36 -9.84
N THR A 77 -3.26 27.20 -8.64
CA THR A 77 -3.76 25.90 -8.16
C THR A 77 -4.83 25.32 -9.10
N SER A 78 -5.81 26.13 -9.48
CA SER A 78 -6.90 25.70 -10.37
C SER A 78 -6.36 25.34 -11.76
N SER A 79 -5.37 26.07 -12.26
CA SER A 79 -4.72 25.80 -13.54
C SER A 79 -3.89 24.52 -13.52
N LEU A 80 -3.19 24.20 -12.43
CA LEU A 80 -2.45 22.93 -12.31
C LEU A 80 -3.40 21.73 -12.33
N ILE A 81 -4.53 21.81 -11.62
CA ILE A 81 -5.58 20.77 -11.68
C ILE A 81 -6.18 20.70 -13.08
N GLY A 82 -6.49 21.84 -13.69
CA GLY A 82 -7.01 21.90 -15.06
C GLY A 82 -6.06 21.25 -16.07
N LEU A 83 -4.77 21.58 -16.00
CA LEU A 83 -3.70 21.01 -16.81
C LEU A 83 -3.58 19.51 -16.63
N GLN A 84 -3.60 19.03 -15.37
CA GLN A 84 -3.65 17.60 -15.07
C GLN A 84 -4.78 16.91 -15.84
N MET A 85 -5.99 17.48 -15.84
CA MET A 85 -7.15 16.85 -16.47
C MET A 85 -7.10 16.86 -18.00
N ILE A 86 -6.40 17.81 -18.64
CA ILE A 86 -6.35 17.93 -20.10
C ILE A 86 -5.04 17.41 -20.74
N ALA A 87 -4.00 17.17 -19.94
CA ALA A 87 -2.65 16.80 -20.42
C ALA A 87 -2.65 15.61 -21.39
N ASN A 88 -3.39 14.54 -21.09
CA ASN A 88 -3.45 13.37 -21.96
C ASN A 88 -4.15 13.66 -23.30
N VAL A 89 -5.13 14.57 -23.35
CA VAL A 89 -5.75 14.98 -24.60
C VAL A 89 -4.79 15.86 -25.40
N MET A 90 -4.14 16.82 -24.73
CA MET A 90 -3.12 17.66 -25.35
C MET A 90 -1.99 16.83 -25.97
N ALA A 91 -1.56 15.73 -25.33
CA ALA A 91 -0.50 14.87 -25.83
C ALA A 91 -0.83 14.20 -27.18
N ARG A 92 -2.11 14.04 -27.50
CA ARG A 92 -2.59 13.37 -28.72
C ARG A 92 -2.94 14.33 -29.84
N GLU A 93 -3.36 15.55 -29.49
CA GLU A 93 -3.90 16.49 -30.46
C GLU A 93 -2.78 17.33 -31.10
N LYS A 94 -2.92 17.53 -32.40
CA LYS A 94 -1.96 18.25 -33.22
C LYS A 94 -1.80 19.71 -32.76
N GLY A 95 -0.55 20.17 -32.68
CA GLY A 95 -0.12 21.49 -32.18
C GLY A 95 -0.19 21.60 -30.65
N TRP A 96 -1.24 21.06 -30.04
CA TRP A 96 -1.44 21.12 -28.60
C TRP A 96 -0.36 20.39 -27.79
N ARG A 97 0.20 19.30 -28.33
CA ARG A 97 1.30 18.56 -27.71
C ARG A 97 2.59 19.38 -27.57
N CYS A 98 2.81 20.37 -28.43
CA CYS A 98 3.98 21.25 -28.42
C CYS A 98 4.06 22.14 -27.17
N HIS A 99 2.92 22.38 -26.49
CA HIS A 99 2.88 23.19 -25.26
C HIS A 99 3.31 22.43 -24.00
N ILE A 100 3.30 21.09 -24.00
CA ILE A 100 3.39 20.27 -22.78
C ILE A 100 4.72 20.50 -22.05
N THR A 101 5.83 20.50 -22.78
CA THR A 101 7.18 20.67 -22.22
C THR A 101 7.39 22.06 -21.60
N ALA A 102 6.87 23.11 -22.25
CA ALA A 102 6.88 24.45 -21.69
C ALA A 102 6.02 24.56 -20.42
N LEU A 103 4.83 23.96 -20.42
CA LEU A 103 3.95 23.92 -19.25
C LEU A 103 4.55 23.12 -18.08
N LEU A 104 5.26 22.02 -18.37
CA LEU A 104 6.05 21.28 -17.38
C LEU A 104 7.10 22.18 -16.73
N ALA A 105 7.88 22.91 -17.54
CA ALA A 105 8.90 23.82 -17.02
C ALA A 105 8.30 24.96 -16.18
N LEU A 106 7.19 25.56 -16.64
CA LEU A 106 6.47 26.61 -15.90
C LEU A 106 5.79 26.10 -14.62
N ALA A 107 5.49 24.80 -14.52
CA ALA A 107 4.92 24.21 -13.32
C ALA A 107 5.96 23.92 -12.23
N LEU A 108 7.25 23.73 -12.57
CA LEU A 108 8.31 23.38 -11.62
C LEU A 108 8.40 24.30 -10.39
N PRO A 109 8.27 25.64 -10.49
CA PRO A 109 8.23 26.51 -9.32
C PRO A 109 7.07 26.23 -8.36
N GLY A 110 6.07 25.44 -8.75
CA GLY A 110 4.98 24.99 -7.90
C GLY A 110 5.39 23.94 -6.86
N ILE A 111 6.57 23.32 -6.99
CA ILE A 111 7.17 22.50 -5.93
C ILE A 111 7.84 23.43 -4.92
N ASP A 112 7.17 23.62 -3.79
CA ASP A 112 7.52 24.57 -2.73
C ASP A 112 7.13 23.99 -1.36
N ALA A 113 8.08 23.97 -0.42
CA ALA A 113 7.84 23.50 0.94
C ALA A 113 6.86 24.38 1.73
N ASN A 114 6.67 25.64 1.31
CA ASN A 114 5.73 26.56 1.94
C ASN A 114 4.28 26.35 1.48
N ASP A 115 4.07 25.70 0.33
CA ASP A 115 2.74 25.42 -0.21
C ASP A 115 2.66 23.95 -0.67
N LEU A 116 2.38 23.08 0.29
CA LEU A 116 2.26 21.64 0.06
C LEU A 116 1.07 21.29 -0.85
N ASN A 117 0.01 22.09 -0.87
CA ASN A 117 -1.11 21.85 -1.77
C ASN A 117 -0.69 22.12 -3.23
N LYS A 118 -0.03 23.25 -3.49
CA LYS A 118 0.50 23.58 -4.82
C LYS A 118 1.52 22.54 -5.29
N THR A 119 2.37 22.07 -4.38
CA THR A 119 3.32 20.98 -4.65
C THR A 119 2.57 19.71 -5.07
N GLN A 120 1.51 19.33 -4.37
CA GLN A 120 0.72 18.13 -4.69
C GLN A 120 0.14 18.20 -6.10
N TYR A 121 -0.49 19.33 -6.47
CA TYR A 121 -1.07 19.50 -7.80
C TYR A 121 -0.02 19.54 -8.91
N THR A 122 1.16 20.12 -8.63
CA THR A 122 2.29 20.11 -9.56
C THR A 122 2.78 18.69 -9.82
N LEU A 123 2.97 17.89 -8.77
CA LEU A 123 3.38 16.48 -8.89
C LEU A 123 2.32 15.64 -9.63
N ASN A 124 1.04 15.87 -9.36
CA ASN A 124 -0.07 15.21 -10.05
C ASN A 124 -0.12 15.54 -11.56
N PHE A 125 0.17 16.78 -11.93
CA PHE A 125 0.31 17.19 -13.33
C PHE A 125 1.49 16.47 -13.99
N ILE A 126 2.67 16.49 -13.37
CA ILE A 126 3.87 15.76 -13.85
C ILE A 126 3.57 14.27 -14.01
N GLN A 127 2.90 13.65 -13.03
CA GLN A 127 2.48 12.25 -13.07
C GLN A 127 1.62 11.96 -14.32
N THR A 128 0.65 12.82 -14.61
CA THR A 128 -0.25 12.61 -15.75
C THR A 128 0.50 12.73 -17.07
N VAL A 129 1.42 13.68 -17.17
CA VAL A 129 2.29 13.83 -18.34
C VAL A 129 3.21 12.61 -18.50
N ALA A 130 3.81 12.10 -17.42
CA ALA A 130 4.64 10.90 -17.42
C ALA A 130 3.90 9.61 -17.82
N TYR A 131 2.59 9.55 -17.60
CA TYR A 131 1.74 8.48 -18.13
C TYR A 131 1.27 8.72 -19.57
N SER A 132 1.59 9.88 -20.17
CA SER A 132 1.11 10.27 -21.50
C SER A 132 2.23 10.37 -22.53
N ILE A 133 3.45 10.73 -22.14
CA ILE A 133 4.56 10.97 -23.09
C ILE A 133 5.86 10.30 -22.61
N PRO A 134 6.77 9.92 -23.53
CA PRO A 134 8.11 9.51 -23.17
C PRO A 134 9.00 10.72 -22.86
N PHE A 135 9.81 10.60 -21.82
CA PHE A 135 10.86 11.56 -21.46
C PHE A 135 12.16 11.12 -22.15
N VAL A 136 12.17 11.28 -23.47
CA VAL A 136 13.29 10.89 -24.35
C VAL A 136 13.64 12.09 -25.21
N ASN A 137 14.93 12.37 -25.38
CA ASN A 137 15.37 13.37 -26.33
C ASN A 137 15.16 12.85 -27.77
N LEU A 138 14.20 13.42 -28.48
CA LEU A 138 13.85 13.06 -29.84
C LEU A 138 14.58 13.92 -30.89
N ALA A 139 15.39 14.90 -30.46
CA ALA A 139 16.28 15.64 -31.34
C ALA A 139 17.38 14.71 -31.87
N LYS A 140 17.36 14.41 -33.18
CA LYS A 140 18.31 13.48 -33.80
C LYS A 140 19.65 14.18 -34.03
N GLU A 141 20.77 13.48 -33.83
CA GLU A 141 22.13 14.00 -34.02
C GLU A 141 22.38 14.58 -35.43
N ASN A 142 21.66 14.11 -36.45
CA ASN A 142 21.76 14.58 -37.84
C ASN A 142 20.58 15.47 -38.30
N SER A 143 19.71 15.91 -37.39
CA SER A 143 18.62 16.84 -37.72
C SER A 143 19.06 18.28 -37.54
N LYS A 144 18.38 19.26 -38.16
CA LYS A 144 18.68 20.69 -37.96
C LYS A 144 18.37 21.20 -36.54
N ILE A 145 17.83 20.33 -35.69
CA ILE A 145 17.26 20.66 -34.39
C ILE A 145 18.13 20.01 -33.33
N HIS A 146 18.81 20.84 -32.54
CA HIS A 146 19.72 20.40 -31.49
C HIS A 146 19.41 21.03 -30.13
N ASP A 147 18.51 22.01 -30.09
CA ASP A 147 18.20 22.79 -28.90
C ASP A 147 16.69 23.05 -28.77
N THR A 148 16.32 23.77 -27.70
CA THR A 148 14.96 24.16 -27.38
C THR A 148 14.53 25.47 -28.05
N SER A 149 15.39 26.10 -28.86
CA SER A 149 15.18 27.47 -29.36
C SER A 149 13.93 27.60 -30.21
N LEU A 150 13.71 26.66 -31.13
CA LEU A 150 12.52 26.63 -31.99
C LEU A 150 11.23 26.50 -31.16
N ALA A 151 11.23 25.57 -30.20
CA ALA A 151 10.08 25.37 -29.33
C ALA A 151 9.79 26.60 -28.45
N MET A 152 10.83 27.21 -27.87
CA MET A 152 10.67 28.41 -27.04
C MET A 152 10.12 29.59 -27.84
N GLN A 153 10.62 29.84 -29.04
CA GLN A 153 10.14 30.91 -29.91
C GLN A 153 8.68 30.69 -30.31
N TRP A 154 8.33 29.45 -30.69
CA TRP A 154 6.97 29.11 -31.09
C TRP A 154 5.99 29.25 -29.91
N VAL A 155 6.32 28.69 -28.74
CA VAL A 155 5.46 28.81 -27.55
C VAL A 155 5.26 30.25 -27.15
N GLN A 156 6.31 31.08 -27.18
CA GLN A 156 6.18 32.50 -26.85
C GLN A 156 5.23 33.22 -27.84
N GLY A 157 5.35 32.95 -29.13
CA GLY A 157 4.45 33.52 -30.14
C GLY A 157 3.00 33.10 -29.93
N GLU A 158 2.75 31.84 -29.57
CA GLU A 158 1.40 31.36 -29.26
C GLU A 158 0.84 31.95 -27.96
N MET A 159 1.69 32.17 -26.95
CA MET A 159 1.30 32.88 -25.74
C MET A 159 0.87 34.32 -26.04
N ASP A 160 1.65 35.05 -26.84
CA ASP A 160 1.33 36.42 -27.25
C ASP A 160 0.02 36.47 -28.06
N ARG A 161 -0.19 35.47 -28.93
CA ARG A 161 -1.44 35.29 -29.69
C ARG A 161 -2.63 35.04 -28.77
N MET A 162 -2.50 34.19 -27.76
CA MET A 162 -3.56 33.90 -26.79
C MET A 162 -3.87 35.14 -25.94
N GLU A 163 -2.87 35.92 -25.57
CA GLU A 163 -3.06 37.18 -24.84
C GLU A 163 -3.81 38.21 -25.69
N ALA A 164 -3.38 38.40 -26.94
CA ALA A 164 -4.02 39.33 -27.87
C ALA A 164 -5.46 38.92 -28.23
N GLY A 165 -5.73 37.62 -28.36
CA GLY A 165 -7.06 37.09 -28.70
C GLY A 165 -8.08 37.13 -27.56
N GLY A 166 -7.63 37.22 -26.31
CA GLY A 166 -8.54 37.32 -25.16
C GLY A 166 -9.51 36.14 -25.03
N GLN A 167 -10.77 36.42 -24.70
CA GLN A 167 -11.80 35.38 -24.50
C GLN A 167 -12.26 34.72 -25.81
N ASP A 168 -12.06 35.38 -26.95
CA ASP A 168 -12.50 34.92 -28.26
C ASP A 168 -11.37 34.27 -29.08
N VAL A 169 -10.26 33.92 -28.43
CA VAL A 169 -9.13 33.26 -29.08
C VAL A 169 -9.59 31.97 -29.79
N GLN A 170 -9.28 31.89 -31.09
CA GLN A 170 -9.52 30.72 -31.92
C GLN A 170 -8.21 30.31 -32.57
N ILE A 171 -7.86 29.05 -32.38
CA ILE A 171 -6.62 28.45 -32.87
C ILE A 171 -7.00 27.12 -33.52
N ASP A 172 -6.61 26.96 -34.78
CA ASP A 172 -6.86 25.75 -35.56
C ASP A 172 -5.55 25.18 -36.11
N TYR A 173 -4.75 24.57 -35.24
CA TYR A 173 -3.47 23.98 -35.63
C TYR A 173 -3.59 22.89 -36.71
N LYS A 174 -4.77 22.29 -36.90
CA LYS A 174 -4.97 21.29 -37.96
C LYS A 174 -4.78 21.90 -39.35
N ASN A 175 -5.20 23.15 -39.52
CA ASN A 175 -5.09 23.89 -40.78
C ASN A 175 -3.93 24.90 -40.80
N GLU A 176 -3.53 25.42 -39.64
CA GLU A 176 -2.51 26.47 -39.51
C GLU A 176 -1.07 25.94 -39.44
N LEU A 177 -0.87 24.72 -38.94
CA LEU A 177 0.46 24.15 -38.68
C LEU A 177 0.71 22.95 -39.61
N SER A 178 1.85 22.90 -40.29
CA SER A 178 2.21 21.73 -41.08
C SER A 178 2.61 20.54 -40.18
N ASP A 179 2.46 19.31 -40.66
CA ASP A 179 2.86 18.12 -39.88
C ASP A 179 4.37 18.10 -39.61
N GLU A 180 5.18 18.63 -40.54
CA GLU A 180 6.64 18.70 -40.41
C GLU A 180 7.04 19.72 -39.36
N ASP A 181 6.50 20.94 -39.43
CA ASP A 181 6.79 22.01 -38.46
C ASP A 181 6.40 21.59 -37.04
N GLU A 182 5.23 20.96 -36.89
CA GLU A 182 4.76 20.48 -35.59
C GLU A 182 5.72 19.46 -34.97
N ILE A 183 6.12 18.45 -35.75
CA ILE A 183 7.05 17.41 -35.30
C ILE A 183 8.39 18.03 -34.92
N ASP A 184 8.87 18.99 -35.70
CA ASP A 184 10.13 19.68 -35.46
C ASP A 184 10.08 20.54 -34.18
N ILE A 185 8.99 21.28 -33.96
CA ILE A 185 8.76 22.02 -32.70
C ILE A 185 8.71 21.05 -31.52
N ALA A 186 7.97 19.94 -31.63
CA ALA A 186 7.87 18.94 -30.58
C ALA A 186 9.24 18.33 -30.26
N ARG A 187 10.02 17.94 -31.29
CA ARG A 187 11.40 17.43 -31.14
C ARG A 187 12.32 18.43 -30.47
N SER A 188 12.32 19.69 -30.92
CA SER A 188 13.08 20.78 -30.29
C SER A 188 12.78 20.88 -28.80
N SER A 189 11.51 20.76 -28.43
CA SER A 189 11.09 20.85 -27.04
C SER A 189 11.62 19.71 -26.14
N THR A 190 11.87 18.52 -26.70
CA THR A 190 12.38 17.36 -25.95
C THR A 190 13.87 17.47 -25.58
N ALA A 191 14.63 18.35 -26.23
CA ALA A 191 16.03 18.60 -25.88
C ALA A 191 16.19 19.13 -24.44
N GLY A 192 15.15 19.77 -23.89
CA GLY A 192 15.13 20.30 -22.52
C GLY A 192 14.86 19.27 -21.42
N PHE A 193 14.58 17.99 -21.74
CA PHE A 193 14.20 17.00 -20.72
C PHE A 193 15.32 16.72 -19.69
N GLY A 194 16.59 16.77 -20.11
CA GLY A 194 17.71 16.58 -19.18
C GLY A 194 17.74 17.64 -18.08
N GLU A 195 17.67 18.92 -18.46
CA GLU A 195 17.62 20.04 -17.52
C GLU A 195 16.35 19.99 -16.64
N PHE A 196 15.21 19.62 -17.23
CA PHE A 196 13.97 19.43 -16.49
C PHE A 196 14.11 18.38 -15.38
N VAL A 197 14.66 17.19 -15.68
CA VAL A 197 14.82 16.10 -14.70
C VAL A 197 15.77 16.52 -13.58
N ILE A 198 16.90 17.16 -13.91
CA ILE A 198 17.85 17.65 -12.90
C ILE A 198 17.17 18.68 -11.99
N THR A 199 16.45 19.64 -12.57
CA THR A 199 15.78 20.72 -11.82
C THR A 199 14.66 20.17 -10.95
N LEU A 200 13.86 19.24 -11.47
CA LEU A 200 12.81 18.55 -10.73
C LEU A 200 13.38 17.85 -9.50
N LEU A 201 14.41 17.02 -9.68
CA LEU A 201 15.04 16.30 -8.56
C LEU A 201 15.66 17.27 -7.54
N GLY A 202 16.31 18.34 -8.00
CA GLY A 202 16.84 19.40 -7.12
C GLY A 202 15.74 20.03 -6.25
N LYS A 203 14.60 20.40 -6.86
CA LYS A 203 13.45 20.94 -6.12
C LYS A 203 12.83 19.93 -5.15
N VAL A 204 12.75 18.66 -5.53
CA VAL A 204 12.30 17.59 -4.64
C VAL A 204 13.24 17.45 -3.44
N PHE A 205 14.56 17.51 -3.64
CA PHE A 205 15.52 17.44 -2.52
C PHE A 205 15.34 18.63 -1.56
N THR A 206 15.25 19.84 -2.09
CA THR A 206 14.96 21.03 -1.27
C THR A 206 13.62 20.90 -0.53
N LEU A 207 12.58 20.36 -1.16
CA LEU A 207 11.31 20.10 -0.50
C LEU A 207 11.50 19.16 0.69
N LEU A 208 12.20 18.03 0.50
CA LEU A 208 12.41 17.01 1.54
C LEU A 208 13.23 17.53 2.72
N GLU A 209 14.24 18.37 2.47
CA GLU A 209 15.04 19.00 3.53
C GLU A 209 14.20 19.92 4.43
N ASN A 210 13.13 20.52 3.88
CA ASN A 210 12.27 21.48 4.56
C ASN A 210 10.95 20.88 5.07
N LEU A 211 10.70 19.57 4.90
CA LEU A 211 9.52 18.92 5.49
C LEU A 211 9.65 18.87 7.02
N PRO A 212 8.53 18.96 7.77
CA PRO A 212 8.56 18.80 9.22
C PRO A 212 8.86 17.35 9.62
N ASP A 213 9.22 17.14 10.88
CA ASP A 213 9.54 15.81 11.39
C ASP A 213 8.34 14.86 11.30
N SER A 214 8.58 13.67 10.74
CA SER A 214 7.63 12.56 10.60
C SER A 214 6.88 12.21 11.89
N SER A 215 7.50 12.41 13.06
CA SER A 215 6.89 12.17 14.38
C SER A 215 5.72 13.13 14.69
N GLN A 216 5.69 14.29 14.04
CA GLN A 216 4.66 15.33 14.19
C GLN A 216 3.58 15.26 13.10
N VAL A 217 3.82 14.46 12.05
CA VAL A 217 2.91 14.30 10.91
C VAL A 217 1.74 13.41 11.30
N ARG A 218 0.53 13.96 11.26
CA ARG A 218 -0.71 13.21 11.50
C ARG A 218 -1.18 12.57 10.20
N SER A 219 -1.74 11.37 10.27
CA SER A 219 -2.33 10.73 9.08
C SER A 219 -3.40 11.62 8.45
N GLY A 220 -3.31 11.80 7.12
CA GLY A 220 -4.18 12.69 6.35
C GLY A 220 -3.80 14.17 6.40
N SER A 221 -2.66 14.54 6.99
CA SER A 221 -2.14 15.91 6.89
C SER A 221 -1.59 16.20 5.49
N PRO A 222 -1.41 17.49 5.12
CA PRO A 222 -0.81 17.87 3.84
C PRO A 222 0.58 17.24 3.60
N GLU A 223 1.38 17.09 4.65
CA GLU A 223 2.70 16.45 4.62
C GLU A 223 2.59 14.96 4.26
N ASP A 224 1.68 14.23 4.93
CA ASP A 224 1.41 12.82 4.63
C ASP A 224 0.95 12.64 3.16
N ASN A 225 0.10 13.56 2.67
CA ASN A 225 -0.33 13.53 1.27
C ASN A 225 0.84 13.74 0.29
N ILE A 226 1.78 14.65 0.58
CA ILE A 226 2.98 14.87 -0.24
C ILE A 226 3.89 13.64 -0.24
N ILE A 227 4.15 13.07 0.93
CA ILE A 227 5.00 11.88 1.08
C ILE A 227 4.44 10.72 0.24
N ASN A 228 3.11 10.58 0.16
CA ASN A 228 2.47 9.58 -0.71
C ASN A 228 2.43 9.97 -2.21
N THR A 229 2.39 11.27 -2.53
CA THR A 229 2.28 11.77 -3.92
C THR A 229 3.63 11.71 -4.66
N LEU A 230 4.74 11.95 -3.96
CA LEU A 230 6.09 11.90 -4.53
C LEU A 230 6.41 10.60 -5.29
N PRO A 231 6.33 9.40 -4.69
CA PRO A 231 6.60 8.16 -5.41
C PRO A 231 5.55 7.89 -6.50
N ALA A 232 4.29 8.32 -6.31
CA ALA A 232 3.24 8.15 -7.30
C ALA A 232 3.52 8.95 -8.59
N ALA A 233 4.12 10.14 -8.47
CA ALA A 233 4.53 10.97 -9.59
C ALA A 233 5.86 10.54 -10.21
N LEU A 234 6.85 10.19 -9.38
CA LEU A 234 8.21 9.89 -9.85
C LEU A 234 8.33 8.49 -10.47
N THR A 235 7.54 7.50 -10.04
CA THR A 235 7.58 6.15 -10.65
C THR A 235 7.30 6.15 -12.16
N PRO A 236 6.17 6.69 -12.66
CA PRO A 236 5.94 6.76 -14.10
C PRO A 236 6.93 7.68 -14.81
N MET A 237 7.42 8.74 -14.14
CA MET A 237 8.43 9.64 -14.71
C MET A 237 9.74 8.88 -14.96
N PHE A 238 10.28 8.19 -13.95
CA PHE A 238 11.46 7.35 -14.12
C PHE A 238 11.25 6.26 -15.17
N ALA A 239 10.06 5.65 -15.22
CA ALA A 239 9.73 4.61 -16.20
C ALA A 239 9.64 5.10 -17.66
N SER A 240 9.53 6.41 -17.86
CA SER A 240 9.43 7.04 -19.18
C SER A 240 10.75 7.70 -19.62
N LEU A 241 11.80 7.68 -18.80
CA LEU A 241 13.12 8.20 -19.13
C LEU A 241 13.82 7.35 -20.20
N SER A 242 14.64 8.00 -21.04
CA SER A 242 15.65 7.30 -21.84
C SER A 242 16.73 6.68 -20.94
N PRO A 243 17.51 5.68 -21.41
CA PRO A 243 18.60 5.10 -20.65
C PRO A 243 19.60 6.13 -20.11
N GLU A 244 19.92 7.16 -20.89
CA GLU A 244 20.87 8.21 -20.53
C GLU A 244 20.32 9.13 -19.43
N LEU A 245 19.05 9.53 -19.56
CA LEU A 245 18.37 10.34 -18.54
C LEU A 245 18.13 9.55 -17.25
N PHE A 246 17.90 8.25 -17.36
CA PHE A 246 17.79 7.36 -16.21
C PHE A 246 19.11 7.29 -15.45
N ASP A 247 20.24 7.13 -16.15
CA ASP A 247 21.56 7.08 -15.54
C ASP A 247 21.91 8.40 -14.82
N MET A 248 21.56 9.54 -15.44
CA MET A 248 21.69 10.86 -14.82
C MET A 248 20.84 11.01 -13.54
N ALA A 249 19.59 10.52 -13.56
CA ALA A 249 18.72 10.53 -12.39
C ALA A 249 19.25 9.63 -11.26
N LEU A 250 19.76 8.45 -11.62
CA LEU A 250 20.38 7.50 -10.68
C LEU A 250 21.62 8.09 -10.01
N GLU A 251 22.54 8.67 -10.77
CA GLU A 251 23.75 9.30 -10.23
C GLU A 251 23.40 10.45 -9.28
N LYS A 252 22.43 11.29 -9.65
CA LYS A 252 21.99 12.42 -8.83
C LYS A 252 21.35 11.97 -7.52
N LEU A 253 20.50 10.93 -7.55
CA LEU A 253 19.90 10.35 -6.35
C LEU A 253 20.93 9.65 -5.47
N ALA A 254 21.81 8.84 -6.06
CA ALA A 254 22.89 8.16 -5.36
C ALA A 254 23.79 9.15 -4.61
N THR A 255 24.19 10.23 -5.28
CA THR A 255 25.02 11.30 -4.69
C THR A 255 24.31 11.96 -3.51
N PHE A 256 23.01 12.26 -3.63
CA PHE A 256 22.26 12.86 -2.53
C PHE A 256 22.16 11.91 -1.32
N VAL A 257 21.75 10.66 -1.56
CA VAL A 257 21.56 9.64 -0.51
C VAL A 257 22.86 9.33 0.24
N SER A 258 24.01 9.36 -0.44
CA SER A 258 25.31 9.09 0.17
C SER A 258 25.87 10.25 0.98
N SER A 259 25.48 11.49 0.67
CA SER A 259 26.08 12.70 1.27
C SER A 259 25.16 13.45 2.23
N HIS A 260 23.84 13.25 2.15
CA HIS A 260 22.85 13.97 2.94
C HIS A 260 21.99 12.99 3.74
N VAL A 261 21.93 13.19 5.06
CA VAL A 261 21.06 12.43 5.97
C VAL A 261 19.89 13.33 6.36
N VAL A 262 18.72 13.10 5.78
CA VAL A 262 17.50 13.90 6.01
C VAL A 262 16.47 13.07 6.77
N HIS A 263 16.70 12.87 8.07
CA HIS A 263 15.93 11.93 8.90
C HIS A 263 14.41 12.15 8.82
N GLN A 264 13.96 13.41 8.83
CA GLN A 264 12.55 13.79 8.74
C GLN A 264 11.85 13.28 7.46
N ALA A 265 12.60 13.16 6.36
CA ALA A 265 12.11 12.77 5.05
C ALA A 265 12.51 11.34 4.65
N ARG A 266 12.93 10.52 5.63
CA ARG A 266 13.42 9.15 5.43
C ARG A 266 12.49 8.32 4.55
N ASP A 267 11.22 8.26 4.91
CA ASP A 267 10.27 7.37 4.22
C ASP A 267 10.00 7.85 2.79
N ALA A 268 9.90 9.17 2.60
CA ALA A 268 9.76 9.76 1.27
C ALA A 268 10.96 9.43 0.38
N MET A 269 12.20 9.61 0.88
CA MET A 269 13.40 9.30 0.10
C MET A 269 13.52 7.80 -0.20
N ALA A 270 13.22 6.95 0.77
CA ALA A 270 13.23 5.51 0.59
C ALA A 270 12.24 5.08 -0.50
N TRP A 271 11.05 5.68 -0.57
CA TRP A 271 10.06 5.40 -1.62
C TRP A 271 10.48 5.95 -2.99
N ILE A 272 11.18 7.09 -3.05
CA ILE A 272 11.76 7.61 -4.30
C ILE A 272 12.83 6.66 -4.84
N CYS A 273 13.73 6.18 -3.97
CA CYS A 273 14.74 5.20 -4.35
C CYS A 273 14.09 3.90 -4.84
N ASN A 274 13.02 3.42 -4.16
CA ASN A 274 12.25 2.26 -4.63
C ASN A 274 11.60 2.48 -5.99
N ALA A 275 11.05 3.67 -6.25
CA ALA A 275 10.47 4.00 -7.55
C ALA A 275 11.50 3.83 -8.68
N LEU A 276 12.74 4.28 -8.46
CA LEU A 276 13.83 4.10 -9.42
C LEU A 276 14.25 2.63 -9.53
N CYS A 277 14.36 1.91 -8.40
CA CYS A 277 14.73 0.50 -8.39
C CYS A 277 13.75 -0.39 -9.16
N LYS A 278 12.44 -0.12 -9.04
CA LYS A 278 11.41 -0.87 -9.77
C LYS A 278 11.49 -0.72 -11.30
N VAL A 279 12.00 0.40 -11.78
CA VAL A 279 12.12 0.66 -13.22
C VAL A 279 13.29 -0.09 -13.82
N ASN A 280 14.46 -0.04 -13.18
CA ASN A 280 15.64 -0.79 -13.61
C ASN A 280 16.40 -1.37 -12.41
N PRO A 281 16.01 -2.57 -11.94
CA PRO A 281 16.65 -3.23 -10.81
C PRO A 281 18.15 -3.45 -10.99
N GLU A 282 18.58 -3.91 -12.17
CA GLU A 282 19.99 -4.24 -12.44
C GLU A 282 20.93 -3.04 -12.21
N LYS A 283 20.63 -1.89 -12.82
CA LYS A 283 21.46 -0.69 -12.68
C LYS A 283 21.42 -0.11 -11.27
N THR A 284 20.23 -0.05 -10.67
CA THR A 284 20.00 0.61 -9.39
C THR A 284 20.56 -0.19 -8.21
N LEU A 285 20.33 -1.49 -8.15
CA LEU A 285 20.80 -2.34 -7.05
C LEU A 285 22.33 -2.42 -7.01
N LYS A 286 22.97 -2.44 -8.19
CA LYS A 286 24.43 -2.35 -8.32
C LYS A 286 25.05 -1.10 -7.68
N VAL A 287 24.31 0.00 -7.67
CA VAL A 287 24.75 1.26 -7.05
C VAL A 287 24.35 1.30 -5.58
N PHE A 288 23.07 1.08 -5.26
CA PHE A 288 22.54 1.30 -3.92
C PHE A 288 22.94 0.23 -2.90
N ILE A 289 22.91 -1.06 -3.24
CA ILE A 289 23.16 -2.12 -2.24
C ILE A 289 24.58 -2.00 -1.65
N PRO A 290 25.66 -1.97 -2.46
CA PRO A 290 27.02 -1.86 -1.91
C PRO A 290 27.23 -0.57 -1.09
N MET A 291 26.73 0.56 -1.62
CA MET A 291 26.83 1.87 -0.97
C MET A 291 26.15 1.87 0.41
N LEU A 292 24.92 1.37 0.48
CA LEU A 292 24.14 1.37 1.72
C LEU A 292 24.71 0.40 2.75
N ILE A 293 25.20 -0.78 2.33
CA ILE A 293 25.86 -1.74 3.23
C ILE A 293 27.11 -1.13 3.87
N VAL A 294 27.96 -0.47 3.07
CA VAL A 294 29.16 0.21 3.58
C VAL A 294 28.78 1.29 4.59
N ASN A 295 27.79 2.13 4.27
CA ASN A 295 27.36 3.20 5.17
C ASN A 295 26.74 2.65 6.46
N ILE A 296 25.90 1.62 6.38
CA ILE A 296 25.31 0.96 7.56
C ILE A 296 26.40 0.41 8.48
N ARG A 297 27.40 -0.30 7.93
CA ARG A 297 28.54 -0.81 8.70
C ARG A 297 29.34 0.31 9.33
N HIS A 298 29.60 1.40 8.59
CA HIS A 298 30.30 2.57 9.12
C HIS A 298 29.56 3.20 10.30
N GLU A 299 28.24 3.38 10.21
CA GLU A 299 27.43 3.94 11.30
C GLU A 299 27.47 3.05 12.56
N ILE A 300 27.45 1.73 12.40
CA ILE A 300 27.48 0.79 13.52
C ILE A 300 28.90 0.70 14.13
N ASP A 301 29.91 0.40 13.31
CA ASP A 301 31.28 0.12 13.79
C ASP A 301 32.04 1.38 14.21
N SER A 302 31.90 2.48 13.45
CA SER A 302 32.69 3.70 13.66
C SER A 302 31.97 4.74 14.51
N ASN A 303 30.66 4.94 14.29
CA ASN A 303 29.88 5.96 15.01
C ASN A 303 29.16 5.40 16.25
N GLY A 304 29.17 4.07 16.44
CA GLY A 304 28.50 3.41 17.57
C GLY A 304 26.99 3.60 17.54
N ALA A 305 26.38 3.73 16.35
CA ALA A 305 24.93 3.80 16.22
C ALA A 305 24.28 2.49 16.68
N ALA A 306 23.11 2.59 17.31
CA ALA A 306 22.37 1.49 17.92
C ALA A 306 23.15 0.68 18.99
N SER A 307 24.21 1.24 19.56
CA SER A 307 25.00 0.58 20.62
C SER A 307 24.28 0.53 21.97
N ASP A 308 23.49 1.57 22.28
CA ASP A 308 22.72 1.66 23.52
C ASP A 308 21.22 1.46 23.29
N ARG A 309 20.53 1.18 24.39
CA ARG A 309 19.08 1.16 24.46
C ARG A 309 18.51 2.58 24.50
N SER A 310 17.61 2.91 23.58
CA SER A 310 16.78 4.12 23.68
C SER A 310 15.49 3.80 24.45
N SER A 311 15.35 4.31 25.68
CA SER A 311 14.13 4.16 26.51
C SER A 311 13.01 5.16 26.15
N GLY A 312 13.22 5.98 25.12
CA GLY A 312 12.24 6.95 24.61
C GLY A 312 11.52 6.45 23.36
N THR A 313 10.50 7.19 22.95
CA THR A 313 9.73 6.94 21.70
C THR A 313 10.40 7.51 20.45
N GLU A 314 11.48 8.27 20.61
CA GLU A 314 12.18 8.95 19.52
C GLU A 314 13.54 8.32 19.22
N ILE A 315 13.91 8.36 17.94
CA ILE A 315 15.20 7.87 17.45
C ILE A 315 16.29 8.83 17.90
N LEU A 316 17.34 8.30 18.55
CA LEU A 316 18.44 9.10 19.05
C LEU A 316 19.15 9.80 17.88
N PRO A 317 19.67 11.04 18.05
CA PRO A 317 20.39 11.75 17.00
C PRO A 317 21.51 10.93 16.34
N ARG A 318 22.27 10.14 17.12
CA ARG A 318 23.31 9.24 16.61
C ARG A 318 22.79 8.09 15.74
N ASP A 319 21.53 7.69 15.91
CA ASP A 319 20.94 6.56 15.19
C ASP A 319 20.21 7.01 13.92
N ARG A 320 20.06 8.33 13.71
CA ARG A 320 19.29 8.90 12.59
C ARG A 320 19.86 8.52 11.24
N ALA A 321 21.19 8.56 11.10
CA ALA A 321 21.91 8.18 9.88
C ALA A 321 21.77 6.68 9.60
N LEU A 322 21.95 5.84 10.64
CA LEU A 322 21.73 4.40 10.52
C LEU A 322 20.32 4.06 10.04
N VAL A 323 19.29 4.62 10.69
CA VAL A 323 17.89 4.39 10.31
C VAL A 323 17.58 4.93 8.91
N TRP A 324 18.20 6.03 8.49
CA TRP A 324 18.12 6.55 7.12
C TRP A 324 18.60 5.51 6.11
N HIS A 325 19.81 4.97 6.28
CA HIS A 325 20.36 3.98 5.35
C HIS A 325 19.59 2.65 5.37
N ILE A 326 19.17 2.17 6.55
CA ILE A 326 18.39 0.92 6.67
C ILE A 326 17.04 1.06 5.95
N SER A 327 16.32 2.17 6.13
CA SER A 327 15.03 2.37 5.46
C SER A 327 15.15 2.45 3.95
N ILE A 328 16.22 3.07 3.43
CA ILE A 328 16.48 3.10 1.99
C ILE A 328 16.81 1.68 1.50
N LEU A 329 17.70 0.94 2.18
CA LEU A 329 18.02 -0.45 1.81
C LEU A 329 16.78 -1.34 1.81
N SER A 330 15.95 -1.20 2.85
CA SER A 330 14.65 -1.85 3.00
C SER A 330 13.75 -1.65 1.78
N MET A 331 13.68 -0.42 1.28
CA MET A 331 12.86 -0.08 0.12
C MET A 331 13.56 -0.39 -1.22
N CYS A 332 14.90 -0.44 -1.30
CA CYS A 332 15.58 -0.88 -2.52
C CYS A 332 15.39 -2.38 -2.78
N ALA A 333 15.25 -3.19 -1.73
CA ALA A 333 15.11 -4.65 -1.87
C ALA A 333 13.68 -5.15 -2.14
N VAL A 334 12.66 -4.28 -2.18
CA VAL A 334 11.25 -4.68 -2.31
C VAL A 334 10.68 -4.48 -3.72
N HIS A 335 10.03 -5.53 -4.23
CA HIS A 335 9.35 -5.56 -5.53
C HIS A 335 10.26 -5.25 -6.74
N VAL A 336 11.51 -5.69 -6.68
CA VAL A 336 12.55 -5.57 -7.72
C VAL A 336 12.78 -6.86 -8.51
N GLY A 337 12.12 -7.95 -8.10
CA GLY A 337 12.14 -9.24 -8.81
C GLY A 337 13.39 -10.06 -8.52
N SER A 338 13.73 -10.99 -9.40
CA SER A 338 14.84 -11.94 -9.19
C SER A 338 16.24 -11.32 -9.17
N GLU A 339 16.39 -10.06 -9.58
CA GLU A 339 17.68 -9.34 -9.55
C GLU A 339 18.28 -9.28 -8.14
N VAL A 340 17.42 -9.32 -7.10
CA VAL A 340 17.86 -9.35 -5.70
C VAL A 340 18.77 -10.55 -5.39
N LEU A 341 18.65 -11.65 -6.14
CA LEU A 341 19.45 -12.86 -5.92
C LEU A 341 20.95 -12.64 -6.17
N ASN A 342 21.31 -11.70 -7.04
CA ASN A 342 22.71 -11.34 -7.29
C ASN A 342 23.40 -10.80 -6.02
N TYR A 343 22.60 -10.34 -5.05
CA TYR A 343 23.03 -9.78 -3.77
C TYR A 343 22.59 -10.64 -2.57
N LYS A 344 22.17 -11.90 -2.81
CA LYS A 344 21.66 -12.82 -1.77
C LYS A 344 22.56 -12.83 -0.54
N LYS A 345 23.86 -13.06 -0.75
CA LYS A 345 24.84 -13.16 0.33
C LYS A 345 24.97 -11.85 1.10
N ASP A 346 25.17 -10.74 0.38
CA ASP A 346 25.35 -9.42 0.99
C ASP A 346 24.14 -9.02 1.85
N LEU A 347 22.92 -9.28 1.34
CA LEU A 347 21.66 -9.00 2.02
C LEU A 347 21.42 -9.90 3.23
N PHE A 348 21.80 -11.18 3.15
CA PHE A 348 21.72 -12.11 4.28
C PHE A 348 22.72 -11.72 5.38
N ASP A 349 23.98 -11.52 5.01
CA ASP A 349 25.07 -11.20 5.94
C ASP A 349 24.81 -9.86 6.66
N ILE A 350 24.29 -8.84 5.96
CA ILE A 350 23.95 -7.56 6.60
C ILE A 350 22.72 -7.68 7.51
N ALA A 351 21.73 -8.52 7.16
CA ALA A 351 20.58 -8.77 8.01
C ALA A 351 20.98 -9.39 9.36
N GLU A 352 21.84 -10.41 9.32
CA GLU A 352 22.36 -11.06 10.54
C GLU A 352 23.22 -10.09 11.35
N TYR A 353 24.17 -9.42 10.70
CA TYR A 353 25.05 -8.46 11.36
C TYR A 353 24.27 -7.34 12.07
N MET A 354 23.25 -6.76 11.43
CA MET A 354 22.41 -5.73 12.04
C MET A 354 21.62 -6.27 13.25
N GLN A 355 21.06 -7.48 13.16
CA GLN A 355 20.30 -8.09 14.27
C GLN A 355 21.17 -8.43 15.49
N GLU A 356 22.44 -8.74 15.28
CA GLU A 356 23.39 -9.06 16.34
C GLU A 356 23.95 -7.82 17.03
N ASN A 357 24.25 -6.76 16.26
CA ASN A 357 24.99 -5.60 16.75
C ASN A 357 24.10 -4.42 17.15
N CYS A 358 22.89 -4.31 16.59
CA CYS A 358 22.00 -3.17 16.88
C CYS A 358 21.02 -3.45 18.03
N ARG A 359 20.82 -2.43 18.86
CA ARG A 359 19.86 -2.40 19.97
C ARG A 359 18.91 -1.20 19.82
N GLY A 360 17.81 -1.22 20.58
CA GLY A 360 16.84 -0.11 20.61
C GLY A 360 15.93 0.00 19.38
N LEU A 361 15.38 1.19 19.14
CA LEU A 361 14.41 1.47 18.08
C LEU A 361 14.88 1.10 16.64
N PRO A 362 16.17 1.22 16.27
CA PRO A 362 16.65 0.79 14.96
C PRO A 362 16.35 -0.68 14.61
N ALA A 363 16.20 -1.57 15.61
CA ALA A 363 15.86 -2.98 15.41
C ALA A 363 14.52 -3.20 14.69
N ILE A 364 13.56 -2.27 14.84
CA ILE A 364 12.29 -2.32 14.12
C ILE A 364 12.51 -2.11 12.62
N HIS A 365 13.40 -1.18 12.25
CA HIS A 365 13.74 -0.91 10.85
C HIS A 365 14.48 -2.09 10.20
N ILE A 366 15.33 -2.78 10.97
CA ILE A 366 16.00 -4.00 10.53
C ILE A 366 14.98 -5.11 10.25
N SER A 367 14.01 -5.27 11.15
CA SER A 367 12.92 -6.25 10.96
C SER A 367 12.02 -5.89 9.75
N ASN A 368 11.80 -4.60 9.48
CA ASN A 368 11.10 -4.13 8.29
C ASN A 368 11.91 -4.39 7.00
N PHE A 369 13.24 -4.24 7.00
CA PHE A 369 14.09 -4.66 5.89
C PHE A 369 13.91 -6.13 5.56
N ILE A 370 14.00 -7.01 6.56
CA ILE A 370 13.81 -8.45 6.37
C ILE A 370 12.40 -8.74 5.83
N HIS A 371 11.38 -8.11 6.41
CA HIS A 371 10.00 -8.22 5.96
C HIS A 371 9.86 -7.87 4.46
N HIS A 372 10.38 -6.72 4.05
CA HIS A 372 10.36 -6.26 2.66
C HIS A 372 11.14 -7.16 1.70
N LEU A 373 12.29 -7.69 2.13
CA LEU A 373 13.05 -8.67 1.35
C LEU A 373 12.24 -9.96 1.15
N LEU A 374 11.56 -10.45 2.20
CA LEU A 374 10.66 -11.59 2.09
C LEU A 374 9.48 -11.31 1.14
N LEU A 375 8.90 -10.10 1.15
CA LEU A 375 7.85 -9.74 0.19
C LEU A 375 8.34 -9.91 -1.26
N ASN A 376 9.53 -9.41 -1.58
CA ASN A 376 10.12 -9.56 -2.92
C ASN A 376 10.28 -11.03 -3.34
N LEU A 377 10.76 -11.87 -2.41
CA LEU A 377 11.08 -13.28 -2.68
C LEU A 377 9.84 -14.19 -2.73
N THR A 378 8.68 -13.73 -2.24
CA THR A 378 7.52 -14.61 -2.01
C THR A 378 6.25 -14.16 -2.73
N HIS A 379 6.19 -12.92 -3.22
CA HIS A 379 4.99 -12.39 -3.87
C HIS A 379 5.09 -12.47 -5.41
N THR A 380 3.94 -12.66 -6.04
CA THR A 380 3.78 -12.55 -7.49
C THR A 380 3.18 -11.17 -7.81
N TYR A 381 3.89 -10.36 -8.59
CA TYR A 381 3.51 -8.98 -8.94
C TYR A 381 4.10 -8.59 -10.30
N PRO A 382 3.56 -7.58 -11.01
CA PRO A 382 4.15 -7.13 -12.26
C PRO A 382 5.45 -6.35 -12.00
N ILE A 383 6.48 -6.62 -12.80
CA ILE A 383 7.74 -5.84 -12.86
C ILE A 383 7.78 -4.95 -14.11
N ASP A 384 6.61 -4.71 -14.67
CA ASP A 384 6.45 -4.03 -15.94
C ASP A 384 5.91 -2.62 -15.72
N THR A 385 6.79 -1.65 -15.83
CA THR A 385 6.49 -0.22 -15.64
C THR A 385 6.48 0.56 -16.95
N ALA A 386 6.76 -0.09 -18.08
CA ALA A 386 7.00 0.59 -19.35
C ALA A 386 5.72 1.23 -19.92
N LEU A 387 5.87 2.43 -20.47
CA LEU A 387 4.75 3.19 -21.03
C LEU A 387 4.18 2.56 -22.31
N TYR A 388 5.02 1.87 -23.09
CA TYR A 388 4.65 1.29 -24.38
C TYR A 388 4.96 -0.22 -24.44
N GLU A 389 4.37 -0.91 -25.41
CA GLU A 389 4.66 -2.32 -25.68
C GLU A 389 6.11 -2.52 -26.16
N PRO A 390 6.72 -3.70 -25.92
CA PRO A 390 8.12 -3.96 -26.28
C PRO A 390 8.45 -3.71 -27.76
N GLU A 391 7.52 -4.00 -28.67
CA GLU A 391 7.68 -3.78 -30.11
C GLU A 391 7.80 -2.29 -30.48
N VAL A 392 7.09 -1.42 -29.77
CA VAL A 392 7.12 0.04 -29.98
C VAL A 392 8.45 0.60 -29.48
N ILE A 393 8.92 0.12 -28.34
CA ILE A 393 10.23 0.51 -27.78
C ILE A 393 11.35 0.06 -28.72
N GLN A 394 11.30 -1.17 -29.24
CA GLN A 394 12.30 -1.70 -30.18
C GLN A 394 12.34 -0.94 -31.52
N ARG A 395 11.18 -0.47 -32.00
CA ARG A 395 11.09 0.38 -33.21
C ARG A 395 11.81 1.73 -33.03
N GLY A 396 11.95 2.18 -31.79
CA GLY A 396 12.35 3.55 -31.46
C GLY A 396 11.15 4.47 -31.37
N LEU A 397 11.12 5.27 -30.31
CA LEU A 397 10.04 6.21 -30.01
C LEU A 397 10.15 7.46 -30.88
N ASP A 398 9.01 8.01 -31.27
CA ASP A 398 8.89 9.28 -31.99
C ASP A 398 7.73 10.11 -31.43
N VAL A 399 7.56 11.32 -31.95
CA VAL A 399 6.50 12.26 -31.53
C VAL A 399 5.09 11.68 -31.72
N ASN A 400 4.91 10.75 -32.67
CA ASN A 400 3.63 10.10 -32.93
C ASN A 400 3.20 9.08 -31.86
N ASP A 401 4.12 8.64 -31.00
CA ASP A 401 3.82 7.72 -29.89
C ASP A 401 3.18 8.45 -28.70
N TRP A 402 3.23 9.79 -28.66
CA TRP A 402 2.68 10.58 -27.57
C TRP A 402 1.18 10.35 -27.41
N GLY A 403 0.76 10.10 -26.17
CA GLY A 403 -0.63 9.87 -25.78
C GLY A 403 -1.22 8.55 -26.28
N GLN A 404 -0.46 7.70 -26.99
CA GLN A 404 -0.96 6.42 -27.49
C GLN A 404 -1.24 5.45 -26.33
N THR A 405 -2.23 4.56 -26.52
CA THR A 405 -2.62 3.57 -25.51
C THR A 405 -2.74 2.18 -26.10
N THR A 406 -2.33 1.18 -25.34
CA THR A 406 -2.53 -0.23 -25.69
C THR A 406 -3.93 -0.70 -25.33
N LYS A 407 -4.59 -1.45 -26.22
CA LYS A 407 -5.86 -2.08 -25.89
C LYS A 407 -5.64 -3.18 -24.85
N PRO A 408 -6.59 -3.42 -23.92
CA PRO A 408 -6.44 -4.45 -22.90
C PRO A 408 -6.19 -5.88 -23.42
N ALA A 409 -6.64 -6.20 -24.64
CA ALA A 409 -6.43 -7.52 -25.26
C ALA A 409 -5.01 -7.72 -25.81
N ASP A 410 -4.32 -6.61 -26.11
CA ASP A 410 -2.99 -6.61 -26.75
C ASP A 410 -1.87 -6.39 -25.72
N LEU A 411 -2.22 -6.32 -24.42
CA LEU A 411 -1.26 -6.09 -23.34
C LEU A 411 -0.34 -7.29 -23.15
N THR A 412 0.96 -7.08 -23.37
CA THR A 412 1.97 -7.96 -22.79
C THR A 412 2.28 -7.50 -21.37
N ILE A 413 2.39 -8.43 -20.41
CA ILE A 413 2.69 -8.08 -19.03
C ILE A 413 3.85 -8.95 -18.55
N ARG A 414 4.95 -8.31 -18.16
CA ARG A 414 6.06 -9.01 -17.50
C ARG A 414 5.77 -9.17 -16.01
N TRP A 415 5.51 -10.41 -15.60
CA TRP A 415 5.28 -10.77 -14.20
C TRP A 415 6.56 -11.27 -13.54
N HIS A 416 6.80 -10.83 -12.31
CA HIS A 416 7.65 -11.55 -11.40
C HIS A 416 6.87 -12.68 -10.77
N ARG A 417 7.36 -13.90 -10.94
CA ARG A 417 6.89 -15.08 -10.22
C ARG A 417 8.11 -15.70 -9.56
N PRO A 418 8.14 -15.81 -8.22
CA PRO A 418 9.31 -16.32 -7.52
C PRO A 418 9.75 -17.67 -8.05
N VAL A 419 11.05 -17.78 -8.35
CA VAL A 419 11.68 -19.05 -8.74
C VAL A 419 12.10 -19.85 -7.50
N MET A 420 12.49 -21.12 -7.68
CA MET A 420 12.82 -22.01 -6.56
C MET A 420 13.98 -21.48 -5.73
N GLU A 421 14.98 -20.86 -6.36
CA GLU A 421 16.13 -20.25 -5.70
C GLU A 421 15.72 -19.10 -4.77
N GLU A 422 14.73 -18.29 -5.17
CA GLU A 422 14.16 -17.21 -4.34
C GLU A 422 13.38 -17.78 -3.16
N ILE A 423 12.60 -18.82 -3.39
CA ILE A 423 11.82 -19.50 -2.35
C ILE A 423 12.75 -20.13 -1.31
N GLN A 424 13.83 -20.80 -1.75
CA GLN A 424 14.84 -21.35 -0.86
C GLN A 424 15.51 -20.26 -0.03
N PHE A 425 15.88 -19.14 -0.66
CA PHE A 425 16.46 -18.01 0.06
C PHE A 425 15.47 -17.41 1.07
N ALA A 426 14.18 -17.28 0.72
CA ALA A 426 13.16 -16.79 1.64
C ALA A 426 13.01 -17.69 2.86
N ILE A 427 13.03 -19.01 2.68
CA ILE A 427 12.90 -19.99 3.77
C ILE A 427 14.17 -20.03 4.63
N GLU A 428 15.35 -19.96 4.03
CA GLU A 428 16.63 -19.85 4.74
C GLU A 428 16.68 -18.59 5.61
N LEU A 429 16.29 -17.43 5.05
CA LEU A 429 16.19 -16.17 5.78
C LEU A 429 15.14 -16.26 6.89
N PHE A 430 13.96 -16.82 6.61
CA PHE A 430 12.91 -17.02 7.60
C PHE A 430 13.38 -17.89 8.76
N GLU A 431 14.04 -19.01 8.49
CA GLU A 431 14.57 -19.94 9.48
C GLU A 431 15.65 -19.30 10.35
N SER A 432 16.64 -18.62 9.76
CA SER A 432 17.69 -17.93 10.54
C SER A 432 17.09 -16.90 11.49
N GLN A 433 16.19 -16.05 10.97
CA GLN A 433 15.59 -14.95 11.74
C GLN A 433 14.64 -15.45 12.82
N THR A 434 13.77 -16.41 12.51
CA THR A 434 12.84 -16.99 13.50
C THR A 434 13.58 -17.84 14.52
N GLY A 435 14.52 -18.68 14.10
CA GLY A 435 15.33 -19.51 15.00
C GLY A 435 16.15 -18.68 15.99
N SER A 436 16.75 -17.58 15.55
CA SER A 436 17.44 -16.63 16.44
C SER A 436 16.48 -16.00 17.45
N ALA A 437 15.33 -15.49 16.99
CA ALA A 437 14.36 -14.83 17.86
C ALA A 437 13.72 -15.79 18.88
N MET A 438 13.39 -17.00 18.46
CA MET A 438 12.85 -18.04 19.33
C MET A 438 13.83 -18.43 20.44
N ARG A 439 15.10 -18.68 20.11
CA ARG A 439 16.14 -19.00 21.10
C ARG A 439 16.33 -17.88 22.12
N ARG A 440 16.33 -16.61 21.67
CA ARG A 440 16.43 -15.45 22.56
C ARG A 440 15.21 -15.33 23.48
N LEU A 441 14.01 -15.53 22.96
CA LEU A 441 12.77 -15.50 23.75
C LEU A 441 12.74 -16.61 24.80
N GLU A 442 13.15 -17.83 24.44
CA GLU A 442 13.27 -18.95 25.39
C GLU A 442 14.32 -18.65 26.48
N ALA A 443 15.47 -18.07 26.11
CA ALA A 443 16.49 -17.67 27.09
C ALA A 443 15.95 -16.62 28.07
N LEU A 444 15.15 -15.65 27.61
CA LEU A 444 14.50 -14.64 28.45
C LEU A 444 13.45 -15.24 29.40
N MET A 445 12.84 -16.37 29.03
CA MET A 445 11.86 -17.11 29.85
C MET A 445 12.51 -18.16 30.77
N SER A 446 13.81 -18.44 30.63
CA SER A 446 14.55 -19.43 31.46
C SER A 446 14.81 -18.96 32.90
N ASP A 447 15.16 -19.85 33.83
CA ASP A 447 15.43 -19.46 35.23
C ASP A 447 16.57 -18.45 35.39
N LYS A 448 17.51 -18.40 34.44
CA LYS A 448 18.65 -17.49 34.42
C LYS A 448 18.62 -16.65 33.13
N PRO A 449 17.74 -15.64 33.06
CA PRO A 449 17.61 -14.83 31.86
C PRO A 449 18.89 -14.02 31.61
N PRO A 450 19.25 -13.76 30.35
CA PRO A 450 20.43 -12.96 29.99
C PRO A 450 20.33 -11.51 30.49
N VAL A 451 19.10 -11.03 30.73
CA VAL A 451 18.78 -9.71 31.25
C VAL A 451 17.87 -9.87 32.47
N SER A 452 18.09 -9.07 33.51
CA SER A 452 17.29 -9.14 34.74
C SER A 452 15.84 -8.72 34.53
N ARG A 453 14.90 -9.55 35.00
CA ARG A 453 13.45 -9.31 34.94
C ARG A 453 12.98 -8.16 35.84
N GLY A 454 13.55 -8.05 37.05
CA GLY A 454 13.21 -7.01 38.02
C GLY A 454 14.03 -5.72 37.88
N GLY A 455 14.71 -5.53 36.74
CA GLY A 455 15.55 -4.36 36.53
C GLY A 455 14.74 -3.07 36.47
N LYS A 456 15.18 -2.01 37.17
CA LYS A 456 14.51 -0.69 37.22
C LYS A 456 14.23 -0.09 35.84
N ASN A 457 14.97 -0.51 34.82
CA ASN A 457 14.89 0.06 33.49
C ASN A 457 13.94 -0.71 32.55
N LYS A 458 13.29 -1.83 32.94
CA LYS A 458 12.47 -2.66 32.01
C LYS A 458 13.21 -3.23 30.78
N GLU A 459 14.51 -3.48 30.89
CA GLU A 459 15.33 -3.98 29.76
C GLU A 459 14.87 -5.35 29.24
N TRP A 460 14.45 -6.22 30.15
CA TRP A 460 13.88 -7.52 29.79
C TRP A 460 12.60 -7.40 28.97
N SER A 461 11.74 -6.42 29.30
CA SER A 461 10.47 -6.15 28.60
C SER A 461 10.70 -5.71 27.16
N ASP A 462 11.64 -4.78 26.97
CA ASP A 462 12.00 -4.27 25.65
C ASP A 462 12.56 -5.36 24.75
N GLU A 463 13.46 -6.19 25.29
CA GLU A 463 14.06 -7.29 24.53
C GLU A 463 13.01 -8.36 24.18
N THR A 464 12.12 -8.69 25.10
CA THR A 464 11.00 -9.62 24.87
C THR A 464 10.07 -9.08 23.79
N SER A 465 9.66 -7.82 23.90
CA SER A 465 8.80 -7.12 22.94
C SER A 465 9.44 -7.02 21.56
N ARG A 466 10.77 -6.84 21.50
CA ARG A 466 11.57 -6.83 20.27
C ARG A 466 11.54 -8.18 19.56
N GLN A 467 11.78 -9.28 20.27
CA GLN A 467 11.73 -10.63 19.69
C GLN A 467 10.33 -10.95 19.14
N LEU A 468 9.27 -10.60 19.88
CA LEU A 468 7.89 -10.78 19.44
C LEU A 468 7.56 -9.95 18.21
N SER A 469 8.06 -8.71 18.15
CA SER A 469 7.88 -7.82 16.99
C SER A 469 8.64 -8.30 15.75
N GLN A 470 9.84 -8.86 15.93
CA GLN A 470 10.61 -9.49 14.86
C GLN A 470 9.87 -10.71 14.30
N LEU A 471 9.41 -11.62 15.16
CA LEU A 471 8.60 -12.78 14.76
C LEU A 471 7.37 -12.33 13.97
N ARG A 472 6.64 -11.32 14.48
CA ARG A 472 5.47 -10.74 13.79
C ARG A 472 5.79 -10.31 12.36
N LEU A 473 6.84 -9.51 12.16
CA LEU A 473 7.17 -8.94 10.85
C LEU A 473 7.68 -10.01 9.86
N VAL A 474 8.45 -10.98 10.35
CA VAL A 474 9.00 -12.06 9.53
C VAL A 474 7.90 -13.04 9.10
N ILE A 475 6.92 -13.35 9.97
CA ILE A 475 5.71 -14.12 9.62
C ILE A 475 4.90 -13.39 8.54
N SER A 476 4.66 -12.08 8.72
CA SER A 476 3.94 -11.24 7.75
C SER A 476 4.59 -11.29 6.37
N GLY A 477 5.92 -11.23 6.32
CA GLY A 477 6.68 -11.17 5.06
C GLY A 477 6.63 -12.45 4.23
N ILE A 478 6.51 -13.61 4.88
CA ILE A 478 6.46 -14.93 4.21
C ILE A 478 5.02 -15.48 4.07
N ALA A 479 4.02 -14.71 4.50
CA ALA A 479 2.64 -15.17 4.68
C ALA A 479 2.03 -15.87 3.45
N THR A 480 2.39 -15.46 2.23
CA THR A 480 1.91 -16.05 0.97
C THR A 480 2.34 -17.49 0.76
N LEU A 481 3.40 -17.95 1.43
CA LEU A 481 3.87 -19.33 1.35
C LEU A 481 3.15 -20.26 2.33
N PHE A 482 2.46 -19.75 3.35
CA PHE A 482 1.68 -20.60 4.25
C PHE A 482 0.40 -21.07 3.55
N ASP A 483 0.25 -22.39 3.42
CA ASP A 483 -0.93 -23.01 2.83
C ASP A 483 -2.10 -23.00 3.83
N PRO A 484 -3.24 -22.37 3.50
CA PRO A 484 -4.43 -22.38 4.35
C PRO A 484 -4.90 -23.79 4.76
N LYS A 485 -4.73 -24.80 3.89
CA LYS A 485 -5.14 -26.18 4.19
C LYS A 485 -4.26 -26.81 5.26
N ARG A 486 -2.93 -26.74 5.08
CA ARG A 486 -1.98 -27.28 6.06
C ARG A 486 -2.00 -26.52 7.39
N ALA A 487 -2.22 -25.20 7.35
CA ALA A 487 -2.42 -24.38 8.55
C ALA A 487 -3.70 -24.75 9.31
N SER A 488 -4.70 -25.33 8.63
CA SER A 488 -5.93 -25.82 9.25
C SER A 488 -5.80 -27.20 9.90
N GLY A 489 -4.69 -27.91 9.67
CA GLY A 489 -4.50 -29.29 10.14
C GLY A 489 -5.15 -30.35 9.22
N GLU A 490 -5.63 -29.97 8.04
CA GLU A 490 -6.17 -30.89 7.03
C GLU A 490 -4.99 -31.64 6.38
N VAL A 491 -4.60 -32.79 6.92
CA VAL A 491 -3.53 -33.62 6.32
C VAL A 491 -4.18 -34.65 5.39
N ASN A 492 -3.93 -34.50 4.08
CA ASN A 492 -4.12 -35.49 3.00
C ASN A 492 -5.49 -36.20 2.91
N GLY A 493 -6.50 -35.52 2.38
CA GLY A 493 -7.50 -36.20 1.55
C GLY A 493 -6.92 -36.49 0.16
N HIS A 494 -6.96 -37.74 -0.28
CA HIS A 494 -6.44 -38.22 -1.57
C HIS A 494 -6.62 -37.21 -2.73
N VAL A 495 -5.50 -36.84 -3.37
CA VAL A 495 -5.52 -36.32 -4.74
C VAL A 495 -5.87 -37.49 -5.66
N ASN A 496 -7.16 -37.76 -5.86
CA ASN A 496 -7.59 -38.50 -7.04
C ASN A 496 -7.51 -37.56 -8.24
N GLY A 497 -6.74 -37.98 -9.25
CA GLY A 497 -6.36 -37.18 -10.39
C GLY A 497 -7.54 -36.55 -11.12
N PHE A 498 -7.39 -35.28 -11.44
CA PHE A 498 -8.19 -34.62 -12.47
C PHE A 498 -7.91 -35.31 -13.81
N THR A 499 -8.79 -36.23 -14.18
CA THR A 499 -9.05 -36.55 -15.58
C THR A 499 -10.15 -35.61 -16.06
N ASN A 500 -9.95 -35.06 -17.25
CA ASN A 500 -10.88 -34.18 -17.97
C ASN A 500 -12.29 -34.79 -18.02
N GLY A 501 -13.33 -33.99 -17.75
CA GLY A 501 -14.71 -34.35 -18.08
C GLY A 501 -15.74 -33.49 -17.38
N ASP A 502 -16.67 -32.95 -18.16
CA ASP A 502 -17.77 -32.09 -17.80
C ASP A 502 -18.69 -32.54 -16.64
N SER A 503 -19.28 -31.53 -16.00
CA SER A 503 -20.63 -31.49 -15.38
C SER A 503 -20.91 -32.16 -14.02
N ASN A 504 -21.48 -31.30 -13.16
CA ASN A 504 -22.48 -31.51 -12.10
C ASN A 504 -22.15 -32.27 -10.81
N ASP A 505 -22.52 -31.58 -9.72
CA ASP A 505 -22.96 -32.08 -8.41
C ASP A 505 -22.08 -33.13 -7.71
N LEU A 506 -21.21 -32.65 -6.83
CA LEU A 506 -20.69 -33.46 -5.73
C LEU A 506 -20.91 -32.74 -4.41
N ILE A 507 -22.02 -33.14 -3.77
CA ILE A 507 -22.26 -33.03 -2.34
C ILE A 507 -21.12 -33.80 -1.66
N MET A 508 -20.26 -33.10 -0.93
CA MET A 508 -19.24 -33.72 -0.10
C MET A 508 -19.96 -34.34 1.10
N GLN A 509 -19.90 -35.68 1.22
CA GLN A 509 -20.27 -36.39 2.43
C GLN A 509 -19.21 -36.12 3.50
N ASP A 510 -19.66 -35.66 4.66
CA ASP A 510 -18.86 -35.52 5.87
C ASP A 510 -18.57 -36.92 6.45
N ASP A 511 -17.29 -37.28 6.55
CA ASP A 511 -16.85 -38.37 7.44
C ASP A 511 -16.56 -37.76 8.81
N ASP A 512 -17.59 -37.78 9.66
CA ASP A 512 -17.62 -37.32 11.06
C ASP A 512 -17.15 -38.42 12.02
N ASP A 513 -15.99 -38.23 12.65
CA ASP A 513 -15.51 -39.10 13.75
C ASP A 513 -14.88 -38.26 14.89
N ASP A 514 -15.54 -37.18 15.34
CA ASP A 514 -15.22 -36.50 16.62
C ASP A 514 -16.46 -36.35 17.53
N PRO A 515 -16.61 -37.18 18.58
CA PRO A 515 -17.82 -37.24 19.41
C PRO A 515 -18.11 -36.00 20.27
N GLU A 516 -17.15 -35.08 20.48
CA GLU A 516 -17.34 -33.91 21.35
C GLU A 516 -17.73 -32.61 20.61
N SER A 517 -17.79 -32.64 19.27
CA SER A 517 -18.14 -31.47 18.44
C SER A 517 -19.58 -31.47 17.90
N ASN A 518 -20.37 -32.48 18.28
CA ASN A 518 -21.63 -32.82 17.63
C ASN A 518 -22.84 -32.00 18.16
N ASP A 519 -22.82 -30.68 17.95
CA ASP A 519 -24.04 -29.87 17.98
C ASP A 519 -24.28 -29.26 16.59
N PRO A 520 -25.12 -29.90 15.74
CA PRO A 520 -25.39 -29.44 14.37
C PRO A 520 -26.04 -28.05 14.29
N LEU A 521 -26.46 -27.46 15.42
CA LEU A 521 -26.92 -26.06 15.51
C LEU A 521 -25.77 -25.04 15.53
N ALA A 522 -24.54 -25.46 15.85
CA ALA A 522 -23.37 -24.58 15.92
C ALA A 522 -22.84 -24.17 14.55
N GLU A 523 -22.97 -25.05 13.56
CA GLU A 523 -22.47 -24.84 12.19
C GLU A 523 -23.51 -24.19 11.27
N ALA A 524 -24.81 -24.33 11.60
CA ALA A 524 -25.91 -23.81 10.79
C ALA A 524 -26.10 -22.28 10.87
N GLY A 525 -25.34 -21.58 11.71
CA GLY A 525 -25.48 -20.15 11.96
C GLY A 525 -24.31 -19.32 11.46
N GLU A 526 -24.43 -18.78 10.24
CA GLU A 526 -23.65 -17.66 9.66
C GLU A 526 -22.37 -17.95 8.87
N ASP A 527 -21.70 -19.10 9.03
CA ASP A 527 -20.38 -19.28 8.42
C ASP A 527 -20.39 -19.89 7.00
N ASP A 528 -21.49 -20.52 6.56
CA ASP A 528 -21.60 -21.08 5.19
C ASP A 528 -21.69 -20.03 4.07
N GLU A 529 -22.15 -18.80 4.36
CA GLU A 529 -22.10 -17.69 3.40
C GLU A 529 -20.68 -17.14 3.18
N THR A 530 -19.73 -17.46 4.08
CA THR A 530 -18.37 -16.87 4.06
C THR A 530 -17.30 -17.77 3.46
N LYS A 531 -17.60 -19.06 3.25
CA LYS A 531 -16.68 -20.01 2.59
C LYS A 531 -16.54 -19.66 1.10
N PRO A 532 -15.32 -19.55 0.55
CA PRO A 532 -15.14 -19.37 -0.88
C PRO A 532 -15.73 -20.57 -1.62
N GLN A 533 -16.85 -20.37 -2.31
CA GLN A 533 -17.49 -21.42 -3.11
C GLN A 533 -16.68 -21.75 -4.37
N PHE A 534 -15.81 -20.84 -4.80
CA PHE A 534 -15.00 -20.98 -6.00
C PHE A 534 -13.54 -20.65 -5.70
N ASN A 535 -12.64 -21.57 -6.04
CA ASN A 535 -11.20 -21.35 -5.92
C ASN A 535 -10.64 -20.83 -7.24
N TYR A 536 -10.06 -19.63 -7.23
CA TYR A 536 -9.38 -19.08 -8.39
C TYR A 536 -7.99 -19.70 -8.54
N GLN A 537 -7.53 -19.94 -9.76
CA GLN A 537 -6.13 -20.33 -9.97
C GLN A 537 -5.19 -19.15 -9.62
N ALA A 538 -4.65 -19.11 -8.41
CA ALA A 538 -3.82 -18.00 -7.93
C ALA A 538 -2.31 -18.24 -8.09
N GLY A 539 -1.90 -19.47 -8.45
CA GLY A 539 -0.50 -19.81 -8.71
C GLY A 539 0.34 -20.01 -7.45
N TYR A 540 -0.15 -20.81 -6.49
CA TYR A 540 0.61 -21.15 -5.28
C TYR A 540 2.00 -21.71 -5.62
N LEU A 541 3.01 -21.29 -4.84
CA LEU A 541 4.42 -21.42 -5.21
C LEU A 541 5.07 -22.73 -4.74
N LEU A 542 4.55 -23.33 -3.67
CA LEU A 542 5.08 -24.57 -3.10
C LEU A 542 4.25 -25.78 -3.52
N THR A 543 4.89 -26.94 -3.60
CA THR A 543 4.20 -28.21 -3.83
C THR A 543 3.97 -28.91 -2.49
N PRO A 544 2.71 -29.26 -2.15
CA PRO A 544 2.41 -30.01 -0.93
C PRO A 544 3.21 -31.31 -0.82
N GLY A 545 3.64 -31.65 0.39
CA GLY A 545 4.38 -32.89 0.68
C GLY A 545 5.88 -32.85 0.38
N THR A 546 6.41 -31.78 -0.23
CA THR A 546 7.86 -31.63 -0.41
C THR A 546 8.57 -31.35 0.93
N PRO A 547 9.86 -31.70 1.09
CA PRO A 547 10.61 -31.43 2.33
C PRO A 547 10.60 -29.94 2.71
N LEU A 548 10.76 -29.07 1.72
CA LEU A 548 10.75 -27.61 1.89
C LEU A 548 9.39 -27.10 2.40
N TYR A 549 8.30 -27.63 1.83
CA TYR A 549 6.93 -27.33 2.27
C TYR A 549 6.70 -27.76 3.72
N ASN A 550 7.07 -28.99 4.06
CA ASN A 550 6.88 -29.51 5.42
C ASN A 550 7.73 -28.75 6.45
N HIS A 551 8.98 -28.41 6.10
CA HIS A 551 9.88 -27.63 6.95
C HIS A 551 9.31 -26.25 7.28
N LEU A 552 8.88 -25.49 6.27
CA LEU A 552 8.28 -24.16 6.46
C LEU A 552 7.07 -24.21 7.41
N HIS A 553 6.18 -25.17 7.22
CA HIS A 553 4.99 -25.29 8.07
C HIS A 553 5.32 -25.78 9.48
N SER A 554 6.36 -26.61 9.65
CA SER A 554 6.86 -27.00 10.97
C SER A 554 7.39 -25.80 11.73
N LEU A 555 8.20 -24.95 11.09
CA LEU A 555 8.70 -23.70 11.70
C LEU A 555 7.53 -22.81 12.14
N ARG A 556 6.48 -22.68 11.32
CA ARG A 556 5.26 -21.95 11.69
C ARG A 556 4.59 -22.54 12.93
N ASP A 557 4.44 -23.87 12.98
CA ASP A 557 3.82 -24.56 14.11
C ASP A 557 4.64 -24.36 15.40
N ASP A 558 5.97 -24.39 15.32
CA ASP A 558 6.86 -24.19 16.47
C ASP A 558 6.82 -22.75 17.00
N ILE A 559 6.72 -21.76 16.11
CA ILE A 559 6.46 -20.37 16.51
C ILE A 559 5.14 -20.26 17.27
N GLY A 560 4.05 -20.85 16.76
CA GLY A 560 2.74 -20.78 17.42
C GLY A 560 2.74 -21.43 18.81
N LYS A 561 3.43 -22.58 18.97
CA LYS A 561 3.62 -23.23 20.28
C LYS A 561 4.42 -22.33 21.23
N LEU A 562 5.49 -21.69 20.76
CA LEU A 562 6.27 -20.76 21.57
C LEU A 562 5.41 -19.57 22.03
N LEU A 563 4.63 -18.98 21.11
CA LEU A 563 3.72 -17.87 21.40
C LEU A 563 2.70 -18.22 22.51
N SER A 564 2.13 -19.43 22.52
CA SER A 564 1.24 -19.90 23.60
C SER A 564 1.98 -20.14 24.93
N ARG A 565 3.20 -20.70 24.88
CA ARG A 565 4.06 -20.83 26.07
C ARG A 565 4.42 -19.47 26.66
N THR A 566 4.73 -18.48 25.82
CA THR A 566 5.04 -17.11 26.26
C THR A 566 3.84 -16.45 26.93
N HIS A 567 2.63 -16.61 26.39
CA HIS A 567 1.40 -16.12 27.04
C HIS A 567 1.23 -16.70 28.44
N SER A 568 1.28 -18.03 28.55
CA SER A 568 1.12 -18.73 29.83
C SER A 568 2.18 -18.28 30.85
N TRP A 569 3.42 -18.10 30.38
CA TRP A 569 4.53 -17.64 31.21
C TRP A 569 4.35 -16.20 31.69
N LEU A 570 3.95 -15.27 30.80
CA LEU A 570 3.70 -13.87 31.15
C LEU A 570 2.58 -13.75 32.18
N ASN A 571 1.45 -14.46 31.98
CA ASN A 571 0.35 -14.47 32.97
C ASN A 571 0.79 -14.96 34.34
N THR A 572 1.75 -15.90 34.41
CA THR A 572 2.20 -16.48 35.68
C THR A 572 3.27 -15.64 36.38
N HIS A 573 4.16 -14.99 35.62
CA HIS A 573 5.39 -14.39 36.16
C HIS A 573 5.49 -12.87 35.99
N GLN A 574 4.77 -12.27 35.05
CA GLN A 574 4.89 -10.86 34.63
C GLN A 574 3.53 -10.31 34.13
N GLU A 575 2.45 -10.49 34.91
CA GLU A 575 1.08 -10.09 34.50
C GLU A 575 0.95 -8.57 34.25
N ASP A 576 1.81 -7.76 34.87
CA ASP A 576 1.80 -6.29 34.78
C ASP A 576 2.57 -5.71 33.58
N ASP A 577 3.22 -6.56 32.76
CA ASP A 577 4.00 -6.11 31.60
C ASP A 577 3.14 -5.90 30.34
N VAL A 578 2.49 -4.74 30.28
CA VAL A 578 1.61 -4.32 29.17
C VAL A 578 2.31 -4.33 27.80
N ALA A 579 3.60 -3.98 27.74
CA ALA A 579 4.34 -3.86 26.48
C ALA A 579 4.55 -5.25 25.85
N CYS A 580 4.97 -6.22 26.67
CA CYS A 580 5.14 -7.61 26.23
C CYS A 580 3.82 -8.21 25.72
N PHE A 581 2.72 -8.02 26.45
CA PHE A 581 1.40 -8.49 26.01
C PHE A 581 0.94 -7.82 24.71
N THR A 582 1.19 -6.52 24.55
CA THR A 582 0.86 -5.79 23.31
C THR A 582 1.60 -6.35 22.11
N ALA A 583 2.91 -6.60 22.26
CA ALA A 583 3.73 -7.22 21.22
C ALA A 583 3.28 -8.66 20.93
N LEU A 584 2.97 -9.44 21.97
CA LEU A 584 2.52 -10.83 21.87
C LEU A 584 1.21 -10.94 21.09
N TYR A 585 0.19 -10.15 21.44
CA TYR A 585 -1.11 -10.23 20.76
C TYR A 585 -1.08 -9.67 19.34
N SER A 586 -0.17 -8.74 19.06
CA SER A 586 0.14 -8.34 17.69
C SER A 586 0.76 -9.48 16.88
N ALA A 587 1.63 -10.30 17.50
CA ALA A 587 2.18 -11.50 16.89
C ALA A 587 1.11 -12.61 16.70
N TYR A 588 0.22 -12.81 17.68
CA TYR A 588 -0.91 -13.76 17.57
C TYR A 588 -1.81 -13.41 16.39
N ARG A 589 -2.24 -12.14 16.32
CA ARG A 589 -3.06 -11.66 15.21
C ARG A 589 -2.43 -12.03 13.88
N THR A 590 -1.16 -11.69 13.71
CA THR A 590 -0.42 -11.93 12.46
C THR A 590 -0.27 -13.42 12.17
N TRP A 591 0.11 -14.25 13.15
CA TRP A 591 0.25 -15.69 12.98
C TRP A 591 -1.06 -16.37 12.58
N ILE A 592 -2.19 -15.93 13.13
CA ILE A 592 -3.52 -16.49 12.82
C ILE A 592 -4.01 -16.00 11.45
N THR A 593 -3.92 -14.69 11.18
CA THR A 593 -4.55 -14.05 10.01
C THR A 593 -3.72 -14.12 8.74
N ASP A 594 -2.40 -14.06 8.85
CA ASP A 594 -1.52 -13.92 7.69
C ASP A 594 -1.09 -15.32 7.21
N VAL A 595 -2.05 -16.00 6.60
CA VAL A 595 -1.91 -17.33 6.00
C VAL A 595 -2.41 -17.27 4.57
N GLY A 596 -1.51 -17.54 3.61
CA GLY A 596 -1.78 -17.49 2.17
C GLY A 596 -1.96 -16.08 1.61
N PHE A 597 -2.07 -15.05 2.45
CA PHE A 597 -2.16 -13.64 2.08
C PHE A 597 -1.79 -12.76 3.27
N GLU A 598 -1.05 -11.69 3.05
CA GLU A 598 -0.72 -10.71 4.09
C GLU A 598 -1.93 -9.81 4.40
N ARG A 599 -2.74 -10.20 5.39
CA ARG A 599 -3.92 -9.41 5.76
C ARG A 599 -3.59 -8.21 6.61
N SER A 600 -2.63 -8.38 7.52
CA SER A 600 -2.30 -7.39 8.53
C SER A 600 -1.84 -6.05 7.95
N ALA A 601 -1.24 -6.05 6.75
CA ALA A 601 -0.77 -4.85 6.05
C ALA A 601 -1.77 -4.22 5.05
N HIS A 602 -2.92 -4.85 4.79
CA HIS A 602 -3.93 -4.38 3.83
C HIS A 602 -3.41 -3.98 2.43
N PRO A 603 -2.53 -4.78 1.78
CA PRO A 603 -1.87 -4.37 0.53
C PRO A 603 -2.85 -4.12 -0.62
N LEU A 604 -3.89 -4.95 -0.76
CA LEU A 604 -4.90 -4.80 -1.80
C LEU A 604 -5.71 -3.50 -1.67
N ASP A 605 -6.09 -3.12 -0.45
CA ASP A 605 -6.91 -1.92 -0.21
C ASP A 605 -6.09 -0.67 -0.55
N ARG A 606 -4.79 -0.67 -0.21
CA ARG A 606 -3.85 0.37 -0.62
C ARG A 606 -3.71 0.45 -2.15
N LEU A 607 -3.52 -0.69 -2.82
CA LEU A 607 -3.39 -0.76 -4.27
C LEU A 607 -4.63 -0.20 -4.99
N ILE A 608 -5.83 -0.62 -4.58
CA ILE A 608 -7.11 -0.16 -5.17
C ILE A 608 -7.29 1.35 -4.96
N ARG A 609 -6.98 1.87 -3.77
CA ARG A 609 -7.07 3.31 -3.47
C ARG A 609 -6.14 4.12 -4.36
N LEU A 610 -4.87 3.73 -4.47
CA LEU A 610 -3.89 4.40 -5.34
C LEU A 610 -4.31 4.31 -6.81
N TYR A 611 -4.73 3.13 -7.28
CA TYR A 611 -5.20 2.95 -8.65
C TYR A 611 -6.38 3.86 -9.00
N LYS A 612 -7.36 4.04 -8.08
CA LYS A 612 -8.49 4.96 -8.29
C LYS A 612 -8.04 6.41 -8.44
N SER A 613 -7.01 6.83 -7.70
CA SER A 613 -6.41 8.17 -7.82
C SER A 613 -5.72 8.34 -9.17
N ASP A 614 -4.86 7.39 -9.54
CA ASP A 614 -4.01 7.49 -10.74
C ASP A 614 -4.83 7.48 -12.05
N ILE A 615 -5.97 6.78 -12.10
CA ILE A 615 -6.81 6.75 -13.31
C ILE A 615 -7.72 7.97 -13.49
N ALA A 616 -7.90 8.81 -12.46
CA ALA A 616 -8.87 9.90 -12.50
C ALA A 616 -8.64 10.86 -13.69
N PRO A 617 -7.40 11.28 -14.02
CA PRO A 617 -7.11 12.15 -15.17
C PRO A 617 -7.31 11.50 -16.54
N PHE A 618 -7.51 10.17 -16.59
CA PHE A 618 -7.71 9.41 -17.82
C PHE A 618 -9.16 8.88 -17.96
N LYS A 619 -9.97 9.01 -16.91
CA LYS A 619 -11.32 8.43 -16.86
C LYS A 619 -12.35 9.34 -17.52
N ILE A 620 -12.56 9.12 -18.82
CA ILE A 620 -13.67 9.71 -19.57
C ILE A 620 -14.95 8.89 -19.36
N SER A 621 -16.05 9.57 -19.03
CA SER A 621 -17.36 8.93 -18.86
C SER A 621 -17.85 8.30 -20.16
N GLY A 622 -18.31 7.05 -20.10
CA GLY A 622 -18.77 6.30 -21.28
C GLY A 622 -17.69 5.54 -22.04
N LEU A 623 -16.39 5.83 -21.81
CA LEU A 623 -15.31 5.02 -22.38
C LEU A 623 -14.93 3.88 -21.44
N ARG A 624 -14.76 2.68 -22.00
CA ARG A 624 -14.38 1.49 -21.23
C ARG A 624 -12.87 1.44 -21.01
N LYS A 625 -12.40 2.15 -19.98
CA LYS A 625 -11.05 1.98 -19.38
C LYS A 625 -9.91 2.21 -20.39
N HIS A 626 -10.02 3.30 -21.13
CA HIS A 626 -9.02 3.75 -22.10
C HIS A 626 -7.83 4.41 -21.38
N TYR A 627 -7.05 3.62 -20.66
CA TYR A 627 -5.96 4.08 -19.78
C TYR A 627 -4.58 3.78 -20.37
N PRO A 628 -3.56 4.56 -20.00
CA PRO A 628 -2.15 4.22 -20.23
C PRO A 628 -1.81 2.80 -19.79
N ARG A 629 -0.90 2.16 -20.53
CA ARG A 629 -0.49 0.76 -20.31
C ARG A 629 -0.09 0.44 -18.86
N PRO A 630 0.77 1.24 -18.17
CA PRO A 630 1.12 0.96 -16.78
C PRO A 630 -0.08 0.91 -15.82
N LEU A 631 -1.11 1.72 -16.07
CA LEU A 631 -2.33 1.71 -15.24
C LEU A 631 -3.17 0.46 -15.48
N LEU A 632 -3.19 -0.06 -16.72
CA LEU A 632 -3.83 -1.33 -17.03
C LEU A 632 -3.10 -2.51 -16.37
N ILE A 633 -1.76 -2.46 -16.32
CA ILE A 633 -0.93 -3.45 -15.61
C ILE A 633 -1.18 -3.41 -14.10
N LYS A 634 -1.20 -2.21 -13.50
CA LYS A 634 -1.55 -2.01 -12.09
C LYS A 634 -2.93 -2.57 -11.74
N ARG A 635 -3.88 -2.51 -12.67
CA ARG A 635 -5.19 -3.14 -12.52
C ARG A 635 -5.11 -4.67 -12.58
N ALA A 636 -4.26 -5.23 -13.45
CA ALA A 636 -4.03 -6.68 -13.51
C ALA A 636 -3.44 -7.20 -12.19
N ASP A 637 -2.51 -6.45 -11.57
CA ASP A 637 -2.02 -6.72 -10.21
C ASP A 637 -3.16 -6.76 -9.19
N GLY A 638 -4.06 -5.76 -9.23
CA GLY A 638 -5.24 -5.74 -8.39
C GLY A 638 -6.12 -6.98 -8.53
N TYR A 639 -6.25 -7.53 -9.74
CA TYR A 639 -6.96 -8.80 -9.95
C TYR A 639 -6.21 -10.00 -9.39
N GLN A 640 -4.89 -10.06 -9.56
CA GLN A 640 -4.09 -11.14 -9.00
C GLN A 640 -4.18 -11.15 -7.46
N GLN A 641 -4.02 -10.00 -6.81
CA GLN A 641 -4.15 -9.87 -5.36
C GLN A 641 -5.57 -10.21 -4.87
N GLN A 642 -6.62 -9.83 -5.63
CA GLN A 642 -7.99 -10.24 -5.32
C GLN A 642 -8.17 -11.76 -5.35
N ARG A 643 -7.59 -12.44 -6.35
CA ARG A 643 -7.65 -13.92 -6.46
C ARG A 643 -6.96 -14.59 -5.28
N VAL A 644 -5.76 -14.13 -4.92
CA VAL A 644 -5.00 -14.65 -3.78
C VAL A 644 -5.78 -14.42 -2.47
N LYS A 645 -6.25 -13.18 -2.23
CA LYS A 645 -7.04 -12.84 -1.05
C LYS A 645 -8.32 -13.66 -0.96
N HIS A 646 -9.04 -13.82 -2.08
CA HIS A 646 -10.28 -14.60 -2.14
C HIS A 646 -10.07 -16.04 -1.68
N ASN A 647 -9.10 -16.74 -2.27
CA ASN A 647 -8.79 -18.13 -1.90
C ASN A 647 -8.38 -18.28 -0.44
N SER A 648 -7.72 -17.26 0.11
CA SER A 648 -7.23 -17.29 1.49
C SER A 648 -8.23 -16.70 2.49
N THR A 649 -9.48 -16.34 2.11
CA THR A 649 -10.44 -15.48 2.88
C THR A 649 -10.89 -16.05 4.23
N VAL A 650 -11.10 -17.35 4.33
CA VAL A 650 -11.39 -18.04 5.59
C VAL A 650 -10.78 -19.42 5.54
N ARG A 651 -10.39 -19.93 6.70
CA ARG A 651 -9.86 -21.30 6.84
C ARG A 651 -10.42 -21.98 8.09
N ARG A 652 -10.31 -23.30 8.16
CA ARG A 652 -10.63 -24.05 9.38
C ARG A 652 -9.55 -23.77 10.44
N LYS A 653 -9.92 -23.95 11.70
CA LYS A 653 -9.03 -23.78 12.85
C LYS A 653 -8.35 -25.10 13.17
N SER A 654 -7.02 -25.09 13.31
CA SER A 654 -6.26 -26.19 13.88
C SER A 654 -6.38 -26.22 15.41
N GLU A 655 -5.89 -27.27 16.07
CA GLU A 655 -5.81 -27.33 17.54
C GLU A 655 -4.97 -26.18 18.13
N LEU A 656 -3.90 -25.79 17.43
CA LEU A 656 -3.08 -24.66 17.85
C LEU A 656 -3.81 -23.33 17.70
N ASP A 657 -4.60 -23.15 16.63
CA ASP A 657 -5.48 -21.97 16.49
C ASP A 657 -6.50 -21.90 17.63
N LYS A 658 -7.13 -23.05 17.98
CA LYS A 658 -8.08 -23.12 19.11
C LYS A 658 -7.39 -22.65 20.40
N LYS A 659 -6.21 -23.17 20.70
CA LYS A 659 -5.44 -22.78 21.90
C LYS A 659 -5.14 -21.28 21.92
N LEU A 660 -4.62 -20.71 20.83
CA LEU A 660 -4.28 -19.28 20.76
C LEU A 660 -5.52 -18.37 20.83
N LEU A 661 -6.66 -18.80 20.28
CA LEU A 661 -7.93 -18.10 20.42
C LEU A 661 -8.42 -18.08 21.87
N LEU A 662 -8.28 -19.19 22.60
CA LEU A 662 -8.65 -19.26 24.01
C LEU A 662 -7.73 -18.39 24.88
N ASP A 663 -6.43 -18.36 24.59
CA ASP A 663 -5.46 -17.47 25.24
C ASP A 663 -5.83 -15.98 25.01
N LEU A 664 -6.27 -15.62 23.79
CA LEU A 664 -6.81 -14.27 23.48
C LEU A 664 -8.13 -13.97 24.21
N ALA A 665 -9.02 -14.95 24.32
CA ALA A 665 -10.29 -14.80 25.02
C ALA A 665 -10.09 -14.51 26.50
N GLU A 666 -9.14 -15.21 27.14
CA GLU A 666 -8.72 -14.94 28.51
C GLU A 666 -8.23 -13.49 28.68
N SER A 667 -7.36 -13.02 27.79
CA SER A 667 -6.79 -11.67 27.89
C SER A 667 -7.68 -10.53 27.41
N SER A 668 -8.72 -10.82 26.64
CA SER A 668 -9.78 -9.86 26.28
C SER A 668 -10.54 -9.35 27.52
N VAL A 669 -10.44 -10.07 28.63
CA VAL A 669 -11.01 -9.76 29.95
C VAL A 669 -9.90 -9.54 31.01
N SER A 670 -8.68 -9.17 30.59
CA SER A 670 -7.59 -8.78 31.52
C SER A 670 -8.01 -7.62 32.44
N SER A 671 -7.32 -7.37 33.56
CA SER A 671 -7.49 -6.19 34.41
C SER A 671 -6.89 -4.91 33.79
N TYR A 672 -5.92 -5.04 32.89
CA TYR A 672 -5.24 -3.91 32.24
C TYR A 672 -5.94 -3.48 30.95
N ALA A 673 -6.34 -2.20 30.86
CA ALA A 673 -7.12 -1.68 29.73
C ALA A 673 -6.41 -1.77 28.38
N ASP A 674 -5.11 -1.48 28.35
CA ASP A 674 -4.32 -1.54 27.11
C ASP A 674 -4.15 -2.98 26.61
N VAL A 675 -3.90 -3.91 27.53
CA VAL A 675 -3.81 -5.36 27.22
C VAL A 675 -5.14 -5.85 26.63
N ARG A 676 -6.26 -5.54 27.30
CA ARG A 676 -7.61 -5.89 26.81
C ARG A 676 -7.87 -5.36 25.41
N ARG A 677 -7.59 -4.08 25.16
CA ARG A 677 -7.88 -3.43 23.87
C ARG A 677 -7.14 -4.11 22.72
N ILE A 678 -5.87 -4.46 22.91
CA ILE A 678 -5.07 -5.12 21.88
C ILE A 678 -5.51 -6.58 21.70
N ALA A 679 -5.77 -7.30 22.80
CA ALA A 679 -6.29 -8.68 22.75
C ALA A 679 -7.65 -8.76 22.03
N GLN A 680 -8.57 -7.84 22.33
CA GLN A 680 -9.88 -7.73 21.69
C GLN A 680 -9.76 -7.48 20.18
N GLY A 681 -8.88 -6.56 19.76
CA GLY A 681 -8.62 -6.31 18.35
C GLY A 681 -7.99 -7.50 17.63
N ALA A 682 -7.06 -8.20 18.29
CA ALA A 682 -6.46 -9.43 17.76
C ALA A 682 -7.48 -10.56 17.64
N GLN A 683 -8.33 -10.76 18.66
CA GLN A 683 -9.41 -11.74 18.65
C GLN A 683 -10.43 -11.45 17.55
N ASP A 684 -10.90 -10.20 17.43
CA ASP A 684 -11.89 -9.80 16.42
C ASP A 684 -11.38 -10.03 14.99
N ALA A 685 -10.09 -9.77 14.74
CA ALA A 685 -9.45 -10.08 13.45
C ALA A 685 -9.32 -11.60 13.23
N SER A 686 -8.97 -12.35 14.27
CA SER A 686 -8.75 -13.80 14.21
C SER A 686 -10.03 -14.60 13.98
N VAL A 687 -11.12 -14.28 14.69
CA VAL A 687 -12.42 -14.95 14.52
C VAL A 687 -13.10 -14.64 13.18
N LYS A 688 -12.67 -13.58 12.48
CA LYS A 688 -13.09 -13.31 11.08
C LYS A 688 -12.30 -14.13 10.06
N ALA A 689 -11.14 -14.66 10.42
CA ALA A 689 -10.30 -15.48 9.56
C ALA A 689 -10.56 -16.99 9.74
N LEU A 690 -11.09 -17.38 10.90
CA LEU A 690 -11.27 -18.78 11.32
C LEU A 690 -12.74 -19.17 11.44
N ILE A 691 -13.13 -20.22 10.71
CA ILE A 691 -14.48 -20.79 10.75
C ILE A 691 -14.78 -21.38 12.13
N GLY A 692 -15.94 -21.04 12.70
CA GLY A 692 -16.34 -21.47 14.04
C GLY A 692 -15.43 -20.92 15.15
N GLY A 693 -14.70 -19.82 14.91
CA GLY A 693 -13.90 -19.15 15.92
C GLY A 693 -14.75 -18.40 16.96
N ARG A 694 -15.90 -17.84 16.55
CA ARG A 694 -16.79 -17.08 17.45
C ARG A 694 -17.44 -17.98 18.52
N PRO A 695 -18.07 -19.13 18.17
CA PRO A 695 -18.68 -20.01 19.18
C PRO A 695 -17.66 -20.61 20.15
N LEU A 696 -16.38 -20.70 19.78
CA LEU A 696 -15.32 -21.20 20.65
C LEU A 696 -14.98 -20.23 21.80
N VAL A 697 -14.88 -18.92 21.50
CA VAL A 697 -14.42 -17.93 22.49
C VAL A 697 -15.55 -17.37 23.37
N ILE A 698 -16.79 -17.38 22.88
CA ILE A 698 -17.95 -16.82 23.60
C ILE A 698 -18.14 -17.46 25.00
N PRO A 699 -18.13 -18.81 25.15
CA PRO A 699 -18.32 -19.45 26.46
C PRO A 699 -17.29 -19.01 27.50
N VAL A 700 -16.02 -18.89 27.11
CA VAL A 700 -14.93 -18.46 27.99
C VAL A 700 -15.17 -17.03 28.49
N ILE A 701 -15.59 -16.14 27.58
CA ILE A 701 -15.84 -14.73 27.93
C ILE A 701 -17.08 -14.62 28.84
N LEU A 702 -18.14 -15.41 28.60
CA LEU A 702 -19.33 -15.46 29.45
C LEU A 702 -19.01 -15.96 30.86
N GLU A 703 -18.19 -17.01 30.98
CA GLU A 703 -17.75 -17.51 32.28
C GLU A 703 -16.96 -16.46 33.05
N ARG A 704 -16.00 -15.80 32.40
CA ARG A 704 -15.20 -14.72 33.00
C ARG A 704 -16.06 -13.51 33.36
N PHE A 705 -17.07 -13.19 32.54
CA PHE A 705 -18.03 -12.13 32.84
C PHE A 705 -18.82 -12.44 34.12
N ARG A 706 -19.30 -13.68 34.26
CA ARG A 706 -20.00 -14.13 35.46
C ARG A 706 -19.13 -14.01 36.69
N LYS A 707 -17.90 -14.53 36.63
CA LYS A 707 -16.93 -14.43 37.72
C LYS A 707 -16.61 -12.98 38.08
N ALA A 708 -16.41 -12.12 37.08
CA ALA A 708 -16.13 -10.70 37.30
C ALA A 708 -17.30 -9.97 37.98
N LEU A 709 -18.55 -10.32 37.66
CA LEU A 709 -19.73 -9.80 38.35
C LEU A 709 -19.83 -10.29 39.80
N ASP A 710 -19.55 -11.58 40.03
CA ASP A 710 -19.58 -12.17 41.37
C ASP A 710 -18.47 -11.59 42.27
N GLU A 711 -17.29 -11.27 41.70
CA GLU A 711 -16.15 -10.64 42.38
C GLU A 711 -16.23 -9.10 42.42
N ASN A 712 -17.23 -8.50 41.76
CA ASN A 712 -17.36 -7.06 41.53
C ASN A 712 -16.09 -6.41 40.92
N ASP A 713 -15.39 -7.12 40.04
CA ASP A 713 -14.22 -6.61 39.32
C ASP A 713 -14.66 -5.75 38.14
N HIS A 714 -14.70 -4.45 38.38
CA HIS A 714 -15.18 -3.46 37.42
C HIS A 714 -14.40 -3.46 36.09
N ASP A 715 -13.10 -3.75 36.10
CA ASP A 715 -12.27 -3.66 34.90
C ASP A 715 -12.47 -4.89 34.01
N ARG A 716 -12.63 -6.06 34.64
CA ARG A 716 -13.00 -7.30 33.95
C ARG A 716 -14.44 -7.28 33.46
N ILE A 717 -15.40 -6.76 34.23
CA ILE A 717 -16.79 -6.54 33.77
C ILE A 717 -16.79 -5.71 32.50
N LYS A 718 -16.08 -4.57 32.49
CA LYS A 718 -15.96 -3.70 31.33
C LYS A 718 -15.34 -4.42 30.13
N GLY A 719 -14.29 -5.21 30.36
CA GLY A 719 -13.63 -6.01 29.32
C GLY A 719 -14.57 -7.02 28.66
N ALA A 720 -15.28 -7.80 29.46
CA ALA A 720 -16.22 -8.81 28.97
C ALA A 720 -17.39 -8.18 28.19
N MET A 721 -17.99 -7.10 28.73
CA MET A 721 -19.05 -6.35 28.05
C MET A 721 -18.59 -5.81 26.71
N TYR A 722 -17.43 -5.15 26.65
CA TYR A 722 -16.92 -4.62 25.38
C TYR A 722 -16.70 -5.75 24.37
N THR A 723 -16.08 -6.85 24.80
CA THR A 723 -15.77 -7.99 23.93
C THR A 723 -17.02 -8.63 23.35
N LEU A 724 -18.08 -8.84 24.15
CA LEU A 724 -19.31 -9.49 23.70
C LEU A 724 -20.23 -8.54 22.93
N LEU A 725 -20.27 -7.26 23.29
CA LEU A 725 -21.32 -6.33 22.82
C LEU A 725 -20.85 -5.32 21.76
N PHE A 726 -19.55 -5.10 21.61
CA PHE A 726 -18.99 -4.08 20.70
C PHE A 726 -18.02 -4.64 19.66
N THR A 727 -17.90 -5.96 19.55
CA THR A 727 -17.09 -6.65 18.54
C THR A 727 -17.95 -7.48 17.59
N SER A 728 -17.33 -8.20 16.64
CA SER A 728 -18.05 -9.14 15.77
C SER A 728 -18.73 -10.30 16.50
N LEU A 729 -18.44 -10.52 17.80
CA LEU A 729 -19.10 -11.55 18.60
C LEU A 729 -20.58 -11.26 18.91
N LEU A 730 -20.99 -9.98 18.89
CA LEU A 730 -22.36 -9.58 19.23
C LEU A 730 -23.41 -10.32 18.39
N LYS A 731 -23.16 -10.38 17.07
CA LYS A 731 -24.08 -10.97 16.10
C LYS A 731 -24.33 -12.46 16.42
N THR A 732 -23.27 -13.21 16.65
CA THR A 732 -23.32 -14.64 17.01
C THR A 732 -23.89 -14.84 18.41
N SER A 733 -23.51 -14.00 19.38
CA SER A 733 -23.95 -14.13 20.77
C SER A 733 -25.45 -13.89 20.96
N ILE A 734 -26.07 -13.06 20.12
CA ILE A 734 -27.53 -12.81 20.15
C ILE A 734 -28.31 -13.83 19.31
N ARG A 735 -27.74 -14.30 18.19
CA ARG A 735 -28.42 -15.25 17.28
C ARG A 735 -28.40 -16.69 17.78
N ASP A 736 -27.36 -17.07 18.53
CA ASP A 736 -27.22 -18.41 19.08
C ASP A 736 -27.92 -18.52 20.44
N TRP A 737 -28.98 -19.34 20.50
CA TRP A 737 -29.80 -19.57 21.69
C TRP A 737 -29.02 -20.20 22.86
N ARG A 738 -27.86 -20.80 22.61
CA ARG A 738 -27.00 -21.33 23.66
C ARG A 738 -26.32 -20.22 24.48
N PHE A 739 -26.10 -19.05 23.86
CA PHE A 739 -25.38 -17.93 24.46
C PHE A 739 -26.30 -16.77 24.84
N ALA A 740 -27.33 -16.49 24.01
CA ALA A 740 -28.16 -15.31 24.15
C ALA A 740 -28.83 -15.16 25.54
N PRO A 741 -29.45 -16.21 26.13
CA PRO A 741 -30.11 -16.09 27.44
C PRO A 741 -29.14 -15.75 28.57
N ASP A 742 -27.95 -16.37 28.59
CA ASP A 742 -26.95 -16.11 29.61
C ASP A 742 -26.32 -14.73 29.44
N LEU A 743 -26.02 -14.32 28.20
CA LEU A 743 -25.55 -12.96 27.90
C LEU A 743 -26.55 -11.89 28.37
N MET A 744 -27.84 -12.05 28.05
CA MET A 744 -28.87 -11.11 28.48
C MET A 744 -28.99 -11.06 30.00
N ARG A 745 -28.93 -12.20 30.68
CA ARG A 745 -28.94 -12.28 32.15
C ARG A 745 -27.76 -11.55 32.77
N LEU A 746 -26.54 -11.77 32.25
CA LEU A 746 -25.33 -11.12 32.75
C LEU A 746 -25.35 -9.61 32.47
N TYR A 747 -25.84 -9.19 31.30
CA TYR A 747 -26.02 -7.78 30.97
C TYR A 747 -27.00 -7.09 31.91
N ILE A 748 -28.15 -7.70 32.24
CA ILE A 748 -29.10 -7.11 33.20
C ILE A 748 -28.46 -6.94 34.58
N LYS A 749 -27.63 -7.90 35.02
CA LYS A 749 -26.90 -7.80 36.29
C LYS A 749 -25.95 -6.59 36.33
N THR A 750 -25.45 -6.10 35.19
CA THR A 750 -24.55 -4.93 35.19
C THR A 750 -25.25 -3.64 35.55
N ALA A 751 -26.59 -3.58 35.47
CA ALA A 751 -27.36 -2.42 35.93
C ALA A 751 -27.20 -2.17 37.44
N GLY A 752 -26.85 -3.20 38.21
CA GLY A 752 -26.54 -3.09 39.64
C GLY A 752 -25.11 -2.65 39.96
N VAL A 753 -24.26 -2.41 38.96
CA VAL A 753 -22.84 -2.05 39.16
C VAL A 753 -22.69 -0.52 39.22
N ASP A 754 -22.15 -0.02 40.32
CA ASP A 754 -21.99 1.42 40.59
C ASP A 754 -20.67 1.97 40.00
N LYS A 755 -20.51 1.87 38.67
CA LYS A 755 -19.42 2.51 37.93
C LYS A 755 -19.96 3.12 36.65
N THR A 756 -19.84 4.45 36.53
CA THR A 756 -20.36 5.23 35.41
C THR A 756 -19.86 4.74 34.05
N SER A 757 -18.59 4.31 33.96
CA SER A 757 -18.03 3.81 32.70
C SER A 757 -18.64 2.47 32.22
N ILE A 758 -19.29 1.73 33.11
CA ILE A 758 -20.01 0.48 32.80
C ILE A 758 -21.46 0.82 32.43
N GLN A 759 -22.08 1.75 33.16
CA GLN A 759 -23.43 2.24 32.87
C GLN A 759 -23.53 2.97 31.52
N ILE A 760 -22.48 3.70 31.10
CA ILE A 760 -22.41 4.38 29.79
C ILE A 760 -22.21 3.39 28.61
N LEU A 761 -21.75 2.16 28.86
CA LEU A 761 -21.60 1.14 27.82
C LEU A 761 -22.97 0.55 27.45
N GLU A 762 -23.80 1.36 26.79
CA GLU A 762 -25.12 0.96 26.27
C GLU A 762 -24.99 0.55 24.79
N PRO A 763 -25.17 -0.74 24.44
CA PRO A 763 -25.16 -1.16 23.05
C PRO A 763 -26.49 -0.78 22.39
N GLN A 764 -26.49 0.16 21.45
CA GLN A 764 -27.66 0.47 20.60
C GLN A 764 -28.35 -0.78 19.98
N PRO A 765 -27.63 -1.84 19.57
CA PRO A 765 -28.26 -3.04 19.02
C PRO A 765 -29.03 -3.90 20.05
N CYS A 766 -28.59 -3.92 21.31
CA CYS A 766 -29.30 -4.64 22.38
C CYS A 766 -30.66 -4.01 22.65
N ILE A 767 -30.78 -2.68 22.55
CA ILE A 767 -32.05 -1.96 22.67
C ILE A 767 -32.99 -2.29 21.52
N HIS A 768 -32.52 -2.39 20.27
CA HIS A 768 -33.37 -2.80 19.15
C HIS A 768 -33.87 -4.25 19.27
N SER A 769 -33.03 -5.14 19.80
CA SER A 769 -33.37 -6.56 20.02
C SER A 769 -34.33 -6.73 21.22
N LEU A 770 -34.14 -5.96 22.29
CA LEU A 770 -35.06 -5.89 23.44
C LEU A 770 -36.39 -5.22 23.07
N ASN A 771 -36.39 -4.18 22.23
CA ASN A 771 -37.60 -3.51 21.77
C ASN A 771 -38.41 -4.38 20.80
N SER A 772 -37.76 -5.25 20.02
CA SER A 772 -38.45 -6.23 19.16
C SER A 772 -39.00 -7.42 19.96
N ALA A 773 -38.36 -7.80 21.08
CA ALA A 773 -38.91 -8.76 22.03
C ALA A 773 -40.12 -8.19 22.81
N ASN A 774 -40.09 -6.92 23.21
CA ASN A 774 -41.23 -6.23 23.84
C ASN A 774 -42.41 -5.97 22.87
N ALA A 775 -42.21 -6.08 21.56
CA ALA A 775 -43.30 -6.01 20.57
C ALA A 775 -44.03 -7.36 20.39
N LEU A 776 -43.53 -8.43 21.02
CA LEU A 776 -44.08 -9.78 20.99
C LEU A 776 -44.64 -10.24 22.36
N SER A 777 -44.65 -9.35 23.36
CA SER A 777 -45.44 -9.47 24.60
C SER A 777 -46.61 -8.51 24.56
#